data_AF-A0A654IL23-F1
#
_entry.id   AF-A0A654IL23-F1
#
_cell.length_a   1.000
_cell.length_b   1.000
_cell.length_c   1.000
_cell.angle_alpha   90.00
_cell.angle_beta   90.00
_cell.angle_gamma   90.00
#
_symmetry.space_group_name_H-M   'P 1'
#
loop_
_entity.id
_entity.type
_entity.pdbx_description
1 polymer ?
#
loop_
_entity_poly.entity_id
_entity_poly.type
_entity_poly.pdbx_seq_one_letter_code
_entity_poly.pdbx_strand_id
1 'polypeptide(L)'
;MKKLIVLLTAISVSAATGFSYVAYKNLSNDTAMNKQENEFKQLEEKLKTIQNEIKNNEAKFKDLDIKDAEVIKNSNKKIQLLKQQEKDITNKLNEENNKMNKLNKDLTRLESESKVKREQKDKLEKELAKLKKDKKTKDEHVTFFNAEIVRLDSELNSTKAKLSEVEKQIKNYQSELINLETDKQNKQKNLDKVKKELSKWRYLLFVLESKKEEYKRIEKELSELKQEQTLLEKFVQEKQTEVDAKTKDLQNLENQLQQLLDSNNAVQKQLENKISELQETEKTISNLESRKKEIETQISNLEREKQIDFARVTSEISDIDQQLRQANIKLNESNISIDGLRKVIEKIEKNKTDKHSENQQLDRQLKEKKDELGRLETEKEQQIERIKQLKTQKTGLEQKLDEIKKQNEAKEQELREKQSEYEKLSKEYTRLSALRILLNSEISELTNEKAAKNIILRDFNRSLEKQKENLKSLTNKYNSIKQNFNNKQQELKQKESELSMLKKQKGELETNITSLTQENEKSLRDEENLINEIKEINDKISRKKDELVKDDNTLQKLKKDIDSLNTRIKELKQTNDSIEKDNEQKREIIDKKADEIFDLIKEIEGYETKIEQLNKEFEAVEKEHERLSLIRTNLGLVSDKIIEHIQHIKLAFKNTKDTLSEIIRQDEELIKFVEPFIKETKNWVVPEESSLKYHEYMERMLPMQEKINATHTKIKDLNSKLDQYKKEIKDNIKNLEQTIYSVIENKILEPIE
;
A
#
# COMPACT_ATOMS: atom_id res chain seq x y z
N MET A 1 -41.30 -138.75 97.38
CA MET A 1 -42.78 -138.90 97.50
C MET A 1 -43.22 -140.07 96.63
N LYS A 2 -44.23 -140.90 96.96
CA LYS A 2 -44.97 -141.15 98.22
C LYS A 2 -45.73 -142.49 97.98
N LYS A 3 -45.71 -143.45 98.93
CA LYS A 3 -46.22 -144.85 98.79
C LYS A 3 -45.40 -145.72 97.80
N LEU A 4 -45.31 -147.05 97.88
CA LEU A 4 -45.38 -148.09 98.95
C LEU A 4 -44.60 -149.31 98.33
N ILE A 5 -43.77 -150.15 98.96
CA ILE A 5 -43.46 -150.49 100.37
C ILE A 5 -44.54 -151.39 101.03
N VAL A 6 -44.11 -152.38 101.85
CA VAL A 6 -44.90 -153.38 102.63
C VAL A 6 -45.58 -154.45 101.74
N LEU A 7 -45.48 -155.79 101.88
CA LEU A 7 -45.12 -156.82 102.90
C LEU A 7 -46.34 -157.71 103.24
N LEU A 8 -46.05 -158.95 103.68
CA LEU A 8 -46.93 -159.96 104.30
C LEU A 8 -47.86 -160.72 103.33
N THR A 9 -47.87 -162.06 103.15
CA THR A 9 -47.40 -163.28 103.88
C THR A 9 -48.49 -163.99 104.71
N ALA A 10 -48.46 -165.34 104.63
CA ALA A 10 -48.98 -166.37 105.56
C ALA A 10 -50.36 -167.04 105.28
N ILE A 11 -50.42 -168.33 105.67
CA ILE A 11 -51.61 -169.22 105.82
C ILE A 11 -52.29 -169.63 104.49
N SER A 12 -52.59 -170.90 104.19
CA SER A 12 -52.36 -172.23 104.82
C SER A 12 -52.06 -173.26 103.71
N VAL A 13 -51.33 -174.37 103.86
CA VAL A 13 -51.18 -175.37 104.94
C VAL A 13 -52.42 -176.25 105.14
N SER A 14 -52.55 -177.29 104.31
CA SER A 14 -53.26 -178.53 104.64
C SER A 14 -52.73 -179.71 103.81
N ALA A 15 -52.77 -180.90 104.42
CA ALA A 15 -52.18 -182.19 104.02
C ALA A 15 -52.13 -182.53 102.50
N ALA A 16 -51.10 -183.18 101.95
CA ALA A 16 -50.29 -184.33 102.43
C ALA A 16 -51.03 -185.70 102.41
N THR A 17 -50.26 -186.76 102.11
CA THR A 17 -50.62 -188.20 102.16
C THR A 17 -51.86 -188.66 101.37
N GLY A 18 -51.64 -189.48 100.33
CA GLY A 18 -52.70 -190.22 99.65
C GLY A 18 -52.92 -191.63 100.24
N PHE A 19 -54.19 -192.04 100.29
CA PHE A 19 -54.74 -193.38 100.55
C PHE A 19 -56.18 -193.36 99.95
N SER A 20 -56.85 -194.46 99.57
CA SER A 20 -56.40 -195.79 99.14
C SER A 20 -57.57 -196.60 98.58
N TYR A 21 -57.24 -197.58 97.73
CA TYR A 21 -57.82 -198.93 97.65
C TYR A 21 -59.11 -199.28 98.47
N VAL A 22 -60.13 -199.75 97.74
CA VAL A 22 -60.85 -201.05 97.92
C VAL A 22 -62.19 -201.18 98.68
N ALA A 23 -62.99 -202.12 98.14
CA ALA A 23 -64.14 -202.89 98.67
C ALA A 23 -65.46 -202.22 99.10
N TYR A 24 -66.54 -202.69 98.47
CA TYR A 24 -67.74 -203.16 99.17
C TYR A 24 -68.02 -204.63 98.80
N LYS A 25 -68.89 -205.31 99.56
CA LYS A 25 -68.91 -206.78 99.68
C LYS A 25 -70.34 -207.34 99.69
N ASN A 26 -70.56 -208.45 98.97
CA ASN A 26 -71.71 -209.37 98.99
C ASN A 26 -73.14 -208.79 98.86
N LEU A 27 -73.85 -209.24 97.83
CA LEU A 27 -75.18 -209.86 97.99
C LEU A 27 -75.33 -211.02 96.97
N SER A 28 -76.23 -211.96 97.24
CA SER A 28 -76.11 -213.37 96.83
C SER A 28 -76.80 -213.78 95.52
N ASN A 29 -76.18 -214.76 94.85
CA ASN A 29 -76.72 -215.78 93.93
C ASN A 29 -77.15 -215.40 92.47
N ASP A 30 -76.44 -216.06 91.54
CA ASP A 30 -76.84 -216.57 90.22
C ASP A 30 -77.20 -215.68 89.01
N THR A 31 -76.77 -216.18 87.83
CA THR A 31 -76.99 -215.74 86.43
C THR A 31 -76.28 -214.46 85.92
N ALA A 32 -75.43 -214.61 84.88
CA ALA A 32 -74.74 -213.53 84.17
C ALA A 32 -74.13 -213.98 82.82
N MET A 33 -73.98 -213.08 81.83
CA MET A 33 -72.76 -212.84 81.01
C MET A 33 -72.93 -211.86 79.81
N ASN A 34 -71.81 -211.26 79.40
CA ASN A 34 -71.48 -210.67 78.08
C ASN A 34 -72.31 -209.49 77.48
N LYS A 35 -72.02 -208.26 77.92
CA LYS A 35 -72.21 -207.04 77.10
C LYS A 35 -71.28 -205.84 77.43
N GLN A 36 -70.08 -206.05 77.99
CA GLN A 36 -69.27 -204.98 78.61
C GLN A 36 -67.92 -204.61 77.95
N GLU A 37 -67.42 -205.35 76.96
CA GLU A 37 -66.03 -205.17 76.49
C GLU A 37 -65.81 -203.96 75.56
N ASN A 38 -66.87 -203.37 75.00
CA ASN A 38 -66.76 -202.39 73.91
C ASN A 38 -66.63 -200.93 74.36
N GLU A 39 -67.02 -200.58 75.58
CA GLU A 39 -67.04 -199.19 76.07
C GLU A 39 -65.66 -198.71 76.55
N PHE A 40 -64.84 -199.62 77.09
CA PHE A 40 -63.54 -199.28 77.69
C PHE A 40 -62.55 -198.68 76.67
N LYS A 41 -62.57 -199.17 75.42
CA LYS A 41 -61.73 -198.67 74.32
C LYS A 41 -62.01 -197.22 73.91
N GLN A 42 -63.21 -196.69 74.15
CA GLN A 42 -63.55 -195.31 73.77
C GLN A 42 -63.02 -194.24 74.75
N LEU A 43 -62.66 -194.64 75.97
CA LEU A 43 -62.10 -193.72 76.98
C LEU A 43 -60.59 -193.50 76.80
N GLU A 44 -59.85 -194.53 76.36
CA GLU A 44 -58.40 -194.46 76.17
C GLU A 44 -58.01 -193.52 75.00
N GLU A 45 -58.74 -193.56 73.89
CA GLU A 45 -58.60 -192.64 72.75
C GLU A 45 -58.66 -191.15 73.17
N LYS A 46 -59.71 -190.77 73.92
CA LYS A 46 -59.95 -189.37 74.33
C LYS A 46 -58.85 -188.81 75.22
N LEU A 47 -58.24 -189.65 76.05
CA LEU A 47 -57.17 -189.25 76.96
C LEU A 47 -55.89 -188.89 76.18
N LYS A 48 -55.62 -189.59 75.07
CA LYS A 48 -54.55 -189.30 74.11
C LYS A 48 -54.74 -187.95 73.39
N THR A 49 -55.97 -187.56 73.09
CA THR A 49 -56.27 -186.29 72.39
C THR A 49 -55.85 -185.08 73.23
N ILE A 50 -56.31 -185.02 74.49
CA ILE A 50 -56.08 -183.89 75.42
C ILE A 50 -54.58 -183.66 75.66
N GLN A 51 -53.79 -184.75 75.76
CA GLN A 51 -52.35 -184.65 76.02
C GLN A 51 -51.56 -183.96 74.89
N ASN A 52 -52.07 -184.00 73.64
CA ASN A 52 -51.46 -183.30 72.51
C ASN A 52 -51.82 -181.81 72.47
N GLU A 53 -53.03 -181.43 72.91
CA GLU A 53 -53.46 -180.02 72.93
C GLU A 53 -52.64 -179.17 73.91
N ILE A 54 -52.30 -179.73 75.08
CA ILE A 54 -51.49 -179.06 76.10
C ILE A 54 -50.12 -178.65 75.54
N LYS A 55 -49.41 -179.58 74.88
CA LYS A 55 -48.10 -179.29 74.25
C LYS A 55 -48.18 -178.20 73.18
N ASN A 56 -49.28 -178.16 72.41
CA ASN A 56 -49.45 -177.19 71.33
C ASN A 56 -49.69 -175.76 71.87
N ASN A 57 -50.38 -175.63 73.00
CA ASN A 57 -50.59 -174.32 73.63
C ASN A 57 -49.36 -173.83 74.41
N GLU A 58 -48.56 -174.71 75.01
CA GLU A 58 -47.29 -174.35 75.64
C GLU A 58 -46.28 -173.76 74.63
N ALA A 59 -46.25 -174.30 73.40
CA ALA A 59 -45.44 -173.76 72.32
C ALA A 59 -45.84 -172.33 71.91
N LYS A 60 -47.15 -172.04 71.84
CA LYS A 60 -47.68 -170.70 71.49
C LYS A 60 -47.29 -169.62 72.50
N PHE A 61 -47.27 -169.95 73.79
CA PHE A 61 -46.91 -168.97 74.83
C PHE A 61 -45.47 -168.45 74.67
N LYS A 62 -44.52 -169.33 74.28
CA LYS A 62 -43.11 -168.96 74.09
C LYS A 62 -42.85 -168.09 72.85
N ASP A 63 -43.72 -168.12 71.84
CA ASP A 63 -43.62 -167.25 70.65
C ASP A 63 -44.12 -165.82 70.92
N LEU A 64 -45.04 -165.65 71.88
CA LEU A 64 -45.58 -164.33 72.27
C LEU A 64 -44.56 -163.51 73.09
N ASP A 65 -43.95 -164.08 74.13
CA ASP A 65 -42.95 -163.38 74.97
C ASP A 65 -41.79 -162.78 74.17
N ILE A 66 -41.38 -163.46 73.08
CA ILE A 66 -40.27 -163.00 72.21
C ILE A 66 -40.68 -161.76 71.39
N LYS A 67 -41.94 -161.69 70.93
CA LYS A 67 -42.44 -160.59 70.09
C LYS A 67 -42.56 -159.28 70.87
N ASP A 68 -43.14 -159.32 72.06
CA ASP A 68 -43.37 -158.11 72.86
C ASP A 68 -42.04 -157.45 73.29
N ALA A 69 -41.02 -158.25 73.61
CA ALA A 69 -39.67 -157.75 73.90
C ALA A 69 -39.06 -156.96 72.72
N GLU A 70 -39.28 -157.40 71.47
CA GLU A 70 -38.75 -156.72 70.28
C GLU A 70 -39.53 -155.44 69.93
N VAL A 71 -40.85 -155.41 70.14
CA VAL A 71 -41.68 -154.20 69.99
C VAL A 71 -41.24 -153.09 70.95
N ILE A 72 -40.97 -153.42 72.22
CA ILE A 72 -40.49 -152.48 73.23
C ILE A 72 -39.11 -151.90 72.84
N LYS A 73 -38.19 -152.76 72.37
CA LYS A 73 -36.84 -152.37 71.93
C LYS A 73 -36.87 -151.37 70.77
N ASN A 74 -37.72 -151.63 69.76
CA ASN A 74 -37.89 -150.72 68.62
C ASN A 74 -38.55 -149.39 69.01
N SER A 75 -39.51 -149.43 69.94
CA SER A 75 -40.21 -148.23 70.44
C SER A 75 -39.25 -147.27 71.16
N ASN A 76 -38.38 -147.78 72.03
CA ASN A 76 -37.36 -146.98 72.72
C ASN A 76 -36.37 -146.31 71.75
N LYS A 77 -35.97 -147.01 70.67
CA LYS A 77 -35.08 -146.47 69.63
C LYS A 77 -35.74 -145.30 68.88
N LYS A 78 -37.06 -145.38 68.63
CA LYS A 78 -37.84 -144.28 68.03
C LYS A 78 -37.95 -143.06 68.96
N ILE A 79 -38.09 -143.27 70.27
CA ILE A 79 -38.12 -142.19 71.28
C ILE A 79 -36.79 -141.43 71.34
N GLN A 80 -35.64 -142.11 71.25
CA GLN A 80 -34.34 -141.42 71.18
C GLN A 80 -34.20 -140.55 69.92
N LEU A 81 -34.61 -141.05 68.75
CA LEU A 81 -34.60 -140.28 67.51
C LEU A 81 -35.47 -139.02 67.59
N LEU A 82 -36.67 -139.12 68.16
CA LEU A 82 -37.58 -137.98 68.34
C LEU A 82 -36.99 -136.92 69.28
N LYS A 83 -36.35 -137.31 70.39
CA LYS A 83 -35.68 -136.37 71.30
C LYS A 83 -34.47 -135.66 70.68
N GLN A 84 -33.75 -136.32 69.76
CA GLN A 84 -32.69 -135.66 69.00
C GLN A 84 -33.28 -134.63 68.02
N GLN A 85 -34.35 -134.99 67.30
CA GLN A 85 -35.06 -134.07 66.40
C GLN A 85 -35.63 -132.85 67.13
N GLU A 86 -36.23 -133.03 68.32
CA GLU A 86 -36.72 -131.96 69.20
C GLU A 86 -35.60 -130.96 69.56
N LYS A 87 -34.42 -131.47 69.93
CA LYS A 87 -33.24 -130.65 70.23
C LYS A 87 -32.73 -129.90 69.01
N ASP A 88 -32.66 -130.55 67.85
CA ASP A 88 -32.17 -129.94 66.61
C ASP A 88 -33.14 -128.88 66.05
N ILE A 89 -34.44 -129.08 66.22
CA ILE A 89 -35.47 -128.05 65.94
C ILE A 89 -35.32 -126.87 66.91
N THR A 90 -35.12 -127.12 68.20
CA THR A 90 -34.93 -126.06 69.22
C THR A 90 -33.69 -125.21 68.93
N ASN A 91 -32.58 -125.83 68.52
CA ASN A 91 -31.37 -125.12 68.12
C ASN A 91 -31.62 -124.23 66.88
N LYS A 92 -32.25 -124.78 65.83
CA LYS A 92 -32.61 -124.00 64.62
C LYS A 92 -33.55 -122.84 64.93
N LEU A 93 -34.54 -123.03 65.81
CA LEU A 93 -35.46 -121.97 66.22
C LEU A 93 -34.72 -120.82 66.92
N ASN A 94 -33.72 -121.13 67.76
CA ASN A 94 -32.86 -120.13 68.39
C ASN A 94 -31.94 -119.42 67.38
N GLU A 95 -31.41 -120.12 66.38
CA GLU A 95 -30.64 -119.52 65.28
C GLU A 95 -31.49 -118.56 64.44
N GLU A 96 -32.71 -118.97 64.04
CA GLU A 96 -33.63 -118.11 63.28
C GLU A 96 -34.13 -116.92 64.10
N ASN A 97 -34.44 -117.10 65.40
CA ASN A 97 -34.76 -115.97 66.29
C ASN A 97 -33.59 -114.98 66.40
N ASN A 98 -32.33 -115.46 66.44
CA ASN A 98 -31.16 -114.59 66.45
C ASN A 98 -30.97 -113.86 65.11
N LYS A 99 -31.22 -114.51 63.96
CA LYS A 99 -31.24 -113.86 62.64
C LYS A 99 -32.35 -112.80 62.55
N MET A 100 -33.56 -113.11 63.03
CA MET A 100 -34.71 -112.20 63.05
C MET A 100 -34.45 -110.99 63.96
N ASN A 101 -33.89 -111.19 65.15
CA ASN A 101 -33.47 -110.11 66.04
C ASN A 101 -32.37 -109.22 65.44
N LYS A 102 -31.47 -109.79 64.62
CA LYS A 102 -30.49 -109.00 63.86
C LYS A 102 -31.16 -108.21 62.73
N LEU A 103 -32.01 -108.85 61.93
CA LEU A 103 -32.76 -108.21 60.84
C LEU A 103 -33.64 -107.06 61.33
N ASN A 104 -34.32 -107.20 62.48
CA ASN A 104 -35.08 -106.11 63.08
C ASN A 104 -34.20 -104.92 63.48
N LYS A 105 -33.00 -105.15 64.04
CA LYS A 105 -32.03 -104.08 64.34
C LYS A 105 -31.48 -103.41 63.08
N ASP A 106 -31.18 -104.19 62.04
CA ASP A 106 -30.76 -103.67 60.73
C ASP A 106 -31.89 -102.87 60.06
N LEU A 107 -33.15 -103.30 60.19
CA LEU A 107 -34.33 -102.59 59.68
C LEU A 107 -34.54 -101.24 60.39
N THR A 108 -34.56 -101.22 61.73
CA THR A 108 -34.68 -99.95 62.49
C THR A 108 -33.53 -98.98 62.18
N ARG A 109 -32.30 -99.50 61.94
CA ARG A 109 -31.19 -98.65 61.46
C ARG A 109 -31.52 -98.09 60.07
N LEU A 110 -31.92 -98.92 59.11
CA LEU A 110 -32.26 -98.48 57.75
C LEU A 110 -33.45 -97.49 57.72
N GLU A 111 -34.43 -97.62 58.61
CA GLU A 111 -35.51 -96.65 58.78
C GLU A 111 -34.98 -95.29 59.26
N SER A 112 -34.10 -95.29 60.28
CA SER A 112 -33.45 -94.07 60.75
C SER A 112 -32.56 -93.41 59.70
N GLU A 113 -31.78 -94.20 58.95
CA GLU A 113 -30.99 -93.71 57.81
C GLU A 113 -31.89 -93.14 56.70
N SER A 114 -33.01 -93.80 56.40
CA SER A 114 -34.01 -93.35 55.42
C SER A 114 -34.68 -92.04 55.85
N LYS A 115 -34.90 -91.84 57.15
CA LYS A 115 -35.41 -90.57 57.69
C LYS A 115 -34.36 -89.46 57.55
N VAL A 116 -33.11 -89.71 57.99
CA VAL A 116 -32.01 -88.73 57.87
C VAL A 116 -31.73 -88.36 56.42
N LYS A 117 -31.71 -89.32 55.50
CA LYS A 117 -31.51 -89.08 54.05
C LYS A 117 -32.65 -88.26 53.43
N ARG A 118 -33.90 -88.41 53.91
CA ARG A 118 -35.02 -87.52 53.53
C ARG A 118 -34.85 -86.11 54.10
N GLU A 119 -34.55 -85.97 55.38
CA GLU A 119 -34.30 -84.66 56.00
C GLU A 119 -33.08 -83.93 55.38
N GLN A 120 -32.09 -84.65 54.87
CA GLN A 120 -30.98 -84.13 54.07
C GLN A 120 -31.42 -83.70 52.67
N LYS A 121 -32.22 -84.53 51.96
CA LYS A 121 -32.81 -84.19 50.65
C LYS A 121 -33.62 -82.90 50.74
N ASP A 122 -34.52 -82.78 51.72
CA ASP A 122 -35.38 -81.61 51.89
C ASP A 122 -34.60 -80.32 52.17
N LYS A 123 -33.43 -80.43 52.82
CA LYS A 123 -32.50 -79.30 53.02
C LYS A 123 -31.81 -78.92 51.71
N LEU A 124 -31.27 -79.90 50.98
CA LEU A 124 -30.60 -79.70 49.69
C LEU A 124 -31.56 -79.16 48.62
N GLU A 125 -32.84 -79.57 48.62
CA GLU A 125 -33.85 -79.03 47.70
C GLU A 125 -34.19 -77.57 48.02
N LYS A 126 -34.25 -77.19 49.30
CA LYS A 126 -34.41 -75.78 49.73
C LYS A 126 -33.19 -74.93 49.40
N GLU A 127 -31.99 -75.47 49.58
CA GLU A 127 -30.74 -74.81 49.20
C GLU A 127 -30.62 -74.64 47.69
N LEU A 128 -30.95 -75.68 46.91
CA LEU A 128 -31.02 -75.63 45.44
C LEU A 128 -32.07 -74.62 44.95
N ALA A 129 -33.23 -74.53 45.61
CA ALA A 129 -34.25 -73.52 45.30
C ALA A 129 -33.75 -72.10 45.58
N LYS A 130 -33.04 -71.89 46.69
CA LYS A 130 -32.37 -70.61 46.99
C LYS A 130 -31.31 -70.29 45.94
N LEU A 131 -30.39 -71.21 45.65
CA LEU A 131 -29.33 -71.03 44.65
C LEU A 131 -29.89 -70.75 43.24
N LYS A 132 -31.02 -71.35 42.87
CA LYS A 132 -31.75 -71.01 41.62
C LYS A 132 -32.29 -69.58 41.63
N LYS A 133 -32.84 -69.11 42.75
CA LYS A 133 -33.29 -67.70 42.90
C LYS A 133 -32.10 -66.74 42.87
N ASP A 134 -31.06 -67.01 43.66
CA ASP A 134 -29.84 -66.21 43.73
C ASP A 134 -29.12 -66.17 42.37
N LYS A 135 -29.17 -67.26 41.58
CA LYS A 135 -28.74 -67.25 40.18
C LYS A 135 -29.63 -66.34 39.33
N LYS A 136 -30.97 -66.49 39.36
CA LYS A 136 -31.88 -65.67 38.54
C LYS A 136 -31.65 -64.17 38.77
N THR A 137 -31.48 -63.74 40.01
CA THR A 137 -31.19 -62.33 40.33
C THR A 137 -29.78 -61.89 39.91
N LYS A 138 -28.79 -62.79 39.88
CA LYS A 138 -27.48 -62.49 39.28
C LYS A 138 -27.57 -62.39 37.75
N ASP A 139 -28.31 -63.28 37.10
CA ASP A 139 -28.55 -63.22 35.65
C ASP A 139 -29.28 -61.92 35.27
N GLU A 140 -30.29 -61.51 36.06
CA GLU A 140 -30.98 -60.21 35.95
C GLU A 140 -30.01 -59.03 36.09
N HIS A 141 -29.15 -59.02 37.13
CA HIS A 141 -28.12 -58.00 37.29
C HIS A 141 -27.12 -57.97 36.12
N VAL A 142 -26.73 -59.12 35.57
CA VAL A 142 -25.85 -59.20 34.39
C VAL A 142 -26.55 -58.59 33.17
N THR A 143 -27.83 -58.86 32.94
CA THR A 143 -28.58 -58.20 31.84
C THR A 143 -28.68 -56.69 32.02
N PHE A 144 -28.87 -56.19 33.26
CA PHE A 144 -28.88 -54.77 33.56
C PHE A 144 -27.51 -54.11 33.29
N PHE A 145 -26.42 -54.67 33.84
CA PHE A 145 -25.09 -54.10 33.65
C PHE A 145 -24.63 -54.18 32.19
N ASN A 146 -24.97 -55.23 31.44
CA ASN A 146 -24.67 -55.30 30.00
C ASN A 146 -25.43 -54.22 29.21
N ALA A 147 -26.70 -53.96 29.53
CA ALA A 147 -27.46 -52.87 28.91
C ALA A 147 -26.86 -51.49 29.23
N GLU A 148 -26.44 -51.26 30.48
CA GLU A 148 -25.79 -50.01 30.89
C GLU A 148 -24.40 -49.83 30.26
N ILE A 149 -23.62 -50.90 30.09
CA ILE A 149 -22.35 -50.87 29.35
C ILE A 149 -22.57 -50.47 27.89
N VAL A 150 -23.57 -51.06 27.21
CA VAL A 150 -23.92 -50.68 25.82
C VAL A 150 -24.41 -49.23 25.74
N ARG A 151 -25.20 -48.77 26.72
CA ARG A 151 -25.64 -47.37 26.82
C ARG A 151 -24.44 -46.42 26.93
N LEU A 152 -23.54 -46.68 27.88
CA LEU A 152 -22.35 -45.88 28.14
C LEU A 152 -21.34 -45.90 26.98
N ASP A 153 -21.15 -47.02 26.29
CA ASP A 153 -20.28 -47.05 25.10
C ASP A 153 -20.90 -46.24 23.94
N SER A 154 -22.22 -46.25 23.77
CA SER A 154 -22.90 -45.38 22.79
C SER A 154 -22.72 -43.88 23.11
N GLU A 155 -22.79 -43.50 24.40
CA GLU A 155 -22.53 -42.13 24.84
C GLU A 155 -21.06 -41.73 24.68
N LEU A 156 -20.14 -42.64 24.99
CA LEU A 156 -18.70 -42.47 24.78
C LEU A 156 -18.37 -42.27 23.30
N ASN A 157 -18.95 -43.08 22.41
CA ASN A 157 -18.72 -42.98 20.98
C ASN A 157 -19.38 -41.74 20.36
N SER A 158 -20.58 -41.34 20.83
CA SER A 158 -21.17 -40.03 20.50
C SER A 158 -20.28 -38.87 20.93
N THR A 159 -19.65 -38.98 22.11
CA THR A 159 -18.75 -37.94 22.66
C THR A 159 -17.43 -37.88 21.92
N LYS A 160 -16.82 -39.02 21.54
CA LYS A 160 -15.65 -39.08 20.64
C LYS A 160 -15.92 -38.43 19.29
N ALA A 161 -17.09 -38.69 18.69
CA ALA A 161 -17.47 -38.08 17.41
C ALA A 161 -17.59 -36.56 17.52
N LYS A 162 -18.25 -36.06 18.57
CA LYS A 162 -18.34 -34.62 18.88
C LYS A 162 -16.96 -33.99 19.11
N LEU A 163 -16.08 -34.66 19.85
CA LEU A 163 -14.71 -34.19 20.09
C LEU A 163 -13.93 -34.07 18.77
N SER A 164 -13.99 -35.09 17.91
CA SER A 164 -13.26 -35.09 16.63
C SER A 164 -13.76 -33.99 15.67
N GLU A 165 -15.06 -33.72 15.64
CA GLU A 165 -15.61 -32.59 14.86
C GLU A 165 -15.21 -31.23 15.47
N VAL A 166 -15.14 -31.09 16.79
CA VAL A 166 -14.60 -29.88 17.45
C VAL A 166 -13.11 -29.70 17.16
N GLU A 167 -12.30 -30.75 17.19
CA GLU A 167 -10.87 -30.71 16.79
C GLU A 167 -10.69 -30.28 15.33
N LYS A 168 -11.56 -30.75 14.44
CA LYS A 168 -11.59 -30.36 13.02
C LYS A 168 -11.99 -28.89 12.84
N GLN A 169 -13.00 -28.42 13.58
CA GLN A 169 -13.37 -27.00 13.59
C GLN A 169 -12.25 -26.11 14.14
N ILE A 170 -11.57 -26.52 15.22
CA ILE A 170 -10.40 -25.81 15.75
C ILE A 170 -9.29 -25.71 14.69
N LYS A 171 -8.98 -26.78 13.97
CA LYS A 171 -8.00 -26.76 12.87
C LYS A 171 -8.42 -25.81 11.74
N ASN A 172 -9.69 -25.84 11.33
CA ASN A 172 -10.23 -24.92 10.32
C ASN A 172 -10.08 -23.46 10.74
N TYR A 173 -10.49 -23.11 11.97
CA TYR A 173 -10.34 -21.75 12.50
C TYR A 173 -8.87 -21.33 12.65
N GLN A 174 -7.96 -22.25 12.98
CA GLN A 174 -6.51 -21.97 12.99
C GLN A 174 -6.00 -21.63 11.59
N SER A 175 -6.39 -22.38 10.55
CA SER A 175 -6.05 -22.06 9.16
C SER A 175 -6.66 -20.74 8.69
N GLU A 176 -7.91 -20.45 9.05
CA GLU A 176 -8.56 -19.18 8.74
C GLU A 176 -7.84 -17.99 9.39
N LEU A 177 -7.45 -18.11 10.67
CA LEU A 177 -6.73 -17.07 11.40
C LEU A 177 -5.33 -16.82 10.80
N ILE A 178 -4.62 -17.86 10.36
CA ILE A 178 -3.35 -17.74 9.61
C ILE A 178 -3.56 -17.00 8.28
N ASN A 179 -4.64 -17.30 7.55
CA ASN A 179 -4.98 -16.63 6.30
C ASN A 179 -5.34 -15.15 6.53
N LEU A 180 -6.11 -14.84 7.56
CA LEU A 180 -6.48 -13.47 7.95
C LEU A 180 -5.26 -12.65 8.39
N GLU A 181 -4.33 -13.22 9.16
CA GLU A 181 -3.08 -12.53 9.52
C GLU A 181 -2.19 -12.30 8.28
N THR A 182 -2.17 -13.24 7.33
CA THR A 182 -1.44 -13.11 6.06
C THR A 182 -2.03 -12.00 5.18
N ASP A 183 -3.36 -11.93 5.05
CA ASP A 183 -4.06 -10.85 4.34
C ASP A 183 -3.84 -9.50 5.03
N LYS A 184 -3.93 -9.43 6.36
CA LYS A 184 -3.58 -8.25 7.17
C LYS A 184 -2.15 -7.76 6.90
N GLN A 185 -1.16 -8.65 6.85
CA GLN A 185 0.21 -8.29 6.49
C GLN A 185 0.34 -7.80 5.05
N ASN A 186 -0.40 -8.39 4.10
CA ASN A 186 -0.37 -7.96 2.70
C ASN A 186 -1.08 -6.61 2.48
N LYS A 187 -2.19 -6.36 3.17
CA LYS A 187 -2.86 -5.06 3.24
C LYS A 187 -1.96 -3.99 3.86
N GLN A 188 -1.22 -4.32 4.92
CA GLN A 188 -0.21 -3.42 5.51
C GLN A 188 0.92 -3.09 4.52
N LYS A 189 1.50 -4.09 3.85
CA LYS A 189 2.53 -3.88 2.79
C LYS A 189 2.01 -2.97 1.67
N ASN A 190 0.75 -3.11 1.26
CA ASN A 190 0.13 -2.29 0.23
C ASN A 190 -0.17 -0.87 0.73
N LEU A 191 -0.66 -0.70 1.96
CA LEU A 191 -0.83 0.59 2.61
C LEU A 191 0.49 1.37 2.67
N ASP A 192 1.61 0.71 2.97
CA ASP A 192 2.93 1.36 3.04
C ASP A 192 3.54 1.65 1.66
N LYS A 193 3.15 0.93 0.59
CA LYS A 193 3.39 1.37 -0.79
C LYS A 193 2.60 2.64 -1.10
N VAL A 194 1.30 2.66 -0.83
CA VAL A 194 0.41 3.82 -1.09
C VAL A 194 0.89 5.06 -0.33
N LYS A 195 1.33 4.93 0.93
CA LYS A 195 1.97 6.05 1.67
C LYS A 195 3.22 6.59 0.97
N LYS A 196 4.09 5.71 0.45
CA LYS A 196 5.30 6.13 -0.28
C LYS A 196 4.95 6.86 -1.58
N GLU A 197 3.92 6.43 -2.30
CA GLU A 197 3.45 7.12 -3.51
C GLU A 197 2.75 8.45 -3.19
N LEU A 198 1.92 8.50 -2.14
CA LEU A 198 1.30 9.74 -1.67
C LEU A 198 2.36 10.80 -1.30
N SER A 199 3.46 10.39 -0.66
CA SER A 199 4.60 11.27 -0.38
C SER A 199 5.32 11.75 -1.65
N LYS A 200 5.49 10.91 -2.67
CA LYS A 200 6.01 11.33 -3.99
C LYS A 200 5.08 12.35 -4.66
N TRP A 201 3.77 12.10 -4.66
CA TRP A 201 2.78 13.01 -5.23
C TRP A 201 2.72 14.35 -4.51
N ARG A 202 2.82 14.37 -3.17
CA ARG A 202 2.94 15.62 -2.39
C ARG A 202 4.19 16.42 -2.75
N TYR A 203 5.34 15.74 -2.93
CA TYR A 203 6.57 16.41 -3.36
C TYR A 203 6.45 16.97 -4.79
N LEU A 204 5.87 16.21 -5.73
CA LEU A 204 5.62 16.67 -7.10
C LEU A 204 4.66 17.88 -7.14
N LEU A 205 3.62 17.89 -6.30
CA LEU A 205 2.69 19.02 -6.18
C LEU A 205 3.42 20.28 -5.71
N PHE A 206 4.21 20.19 -4.63
CA PHE A 206 5.01 21.30 -4.12
C PHE A 206 6.01 21.85 -5.16
N VAL A 207 6.63 20.98 -5.97
CA VAL A 207 7.51 21.39 -7.08
C VAL A 207 6.73 22.07 -8.20
N LEU A 208 5.50 21.62 -8.51
CA LEU A 208 4.64 22.27 -9.50
C LEU A 208 4.15 23.65 -9.04
N GLU A 209 3.79 23.79 -7.76
CA GLU A 209 3.40 25.07 -7.16
C GLU A 209 4.59 26.05 -7.15
N SER A 210 5.79 25.57 -6.79
CA SER A 210 7.03 26.36 -6.87
C SER A 210 7.30 26.86 -8.30
N LYS A 211 7.12 25.99 -9.31
CA LYS A 211 7.25 26.36 -10.73
C LYS A 211 6.16 27.31 -11.22
N LYS A 212 4.95 27.27 -10.64
CA LYS A 212 3.85 28.18 -10.97
C LYS A 212 4.13 29.61 -10.50
N GLU A 213 4.72 29.77 -9.31
CA GLU A 213 5.15 31.09 -8.83
C GLU A 213 6.39 31.60 -9.58
N GLU A 214 7.30 30.72 -10.00
CA GLU A 214 8.38 31.09 -10.93
C GLU A 214 7.84 31.54 -12.30
N TYR A 215 6.84 30.85 -12.86
CA TYR A 215 6.20 31.26 -14.12
C TYR A 215 5.60 32.68 -14.02
N LYS A 216 4.85 32.98 -12.96
CA LYS A 216 4.32 34.33 -12.69
C LYS A 216 5.42 35.39 -12.59
N ARG A 217 6.57 35.04 -11.99
CA ARG A 217 7.71 35.95 -11.87
C ARG A 217 8.28 36.28 -13.27
N ILE A 218 8.48 35.25 -14.10
CA ILE A 218 8.96 35.39 -15.49
C ILE A 218 7.94 36.13 -16.36
N GLU A 219 6.64 35.92 -16.16
CA GLU A 219 5.56 36.62 -16.85
C GLU A 219 5.55 38.13 -16.53
N LYS A 220 5.81 38.49 -15.27
CA LYS A 220 6.02 39.89 -14.85
C LYS A 220 7.30 40.49 -15.44
N GLU A 221 8.43 39.78 -15.34
CA GLU A 221 9.72 40.18 -15.95
C GLU A 221 9.57 40.43 -17.46
N LEU A 222 8.83 39.56 -18.18
CA LEU A 222 8.53 39.69 -19.60
C LEU A 222 7.62 40.89 -19.93
N SER A 223 6.66 41.20 -19.06
CA SER A 223 5.80 42.38 -19.21
C SER A 223 6.58 43.68 -19.00
N GLU A 224 7.51 43.71 -18.04
CA GLU A 224 8.39 44.85 -17.78
C GLU A 224 9.37 45.07 -18.94
N LEU A 225 10.00 44.01 -19.44
CA LEU A 225 10.86 44.06 -20.63
C LEU A 225 10.12 44.52 -21.90
N LYS A 226 8.83 44.16 -22.08
CA LYS A 226 8.02 44.69 -23.19
C LYS A 226 7.76 46.19 -23.08
N GLN A 227 7.56 46.71 -21.87
CA GLN A 227 7.41 48.16 -21.66
C GLN A 227 8.73 48.88 -21.93
N GLU A 228 9.85 48.34 -21.45
CA GLU A 228 11.19 48.88 -21.72
C GLU A 228 11.54 48.85 -23.21
N GLN A 229 11.23 47.76 -23.92
CA GLN A 229 11.34 47.68 -25.39
C GLN A 229 10.52 48.77 -26.08
N THR A 230 9.25 48.96 -25.69
CA THR A 230 8.36 49.97 -26.30
C THR A 230 8.90 51.39 -26.11
N LEU A 231 9.50 51.68 -24.94
CA LEU A 231 10.14 52.97 -24.66
C LEU A 231 11.44 53.15 -25.46
N LEU A 232 12.24 52.09 -25.60
CA LEU A 232 13.46 52.09 -26.42
C LEU A 232 13.16 52.28 -27.92
N GLU A 233 12.13 51.61 -28.46
CA GLU A 233 11.67 51.79 -29.84
C GLU A 233 11.26 53.25 -30.10
N LYS A 234 10.48 53.86 -29.20
CA LYS A 234 10.11 55.28 -29.29
C LYS A 234 11.33 56.20 -29.22
N PHE A 235 12.27 55.94 -28.32
CA PHE A 235 13.50 56.74 -28.20
C PHE A 235 14.40 56.62 -29.45
N VAL A 236 14.49 55.43 -30.05
CA VAL A 236 15.19 55.22 -31.34
C VAL A 236 14.51 56.01 -32.46
N GLN A 237 13.18 56.06 -32.50
CA GLN A 237 12.44 56.84 -33.49
C GLN A 237 12.62 58.36 -33.31
N GLU A 238 12.61 58.85 -32.06
CA GLU A 238 12.95 60.24 -31.72
C GLU A 238 14.39 60.59 -32.13
N LYS A 239 15.35 59.68 -31.91
CA LYS A 239 16.75 59.86 -32.30
C LYS A 239 16.98 59.78 -33.80
N GLN A 240 16.26 58.92 -34.53
CA GLN A 240 16.28 58.91 -35.99
C GLN A 240 15.77 60.26 -36.54
N THR A 241 14.69 60.80 -35.97
CA THR A 241 14.15 62.10 -36.36
C THR A 241 15.16 63.24 -36.11
N GLU A 242 15.92 63.19 -35.01
CA GLU A 242 17.02 64.14 -34.74
C GLU A 242 18.19 63.98 -35.74
N VAL A 243 18.53 62.75 -36.12
CA VAL A 243 19.57 62.47 -37.13
C VAL A 243 19.15 62.98 -38.51
N ASP A 244 17.90 62.75 -38.93
CA ASP A 244 17.38 63.19 -40.22
C ASP A 244 17.37 64.73 -40.31
N ALA A 245 16.99 65.40 -39.23
CA ALA A 245 17.08 66.86 -39.11
C ALA A 245 18.53 67.35 -39.21
N LYS A 246 19.46 66.78 -38.44
CA LYS A 246 20.88 67.16 -38.46
C LYS A 246 21.56 66.87 -39.80
N THR A 247 21.13 65.83 -40.51
CA THR A 247 21.61 65.51 -41.87
C THR A 247 21.17 66.58 -42.86
N LYS A 248 19.92 67.07 -42.74
CA LYS A 248 19.40 68.16 -43.55
C LYS A 248 20.08 69.50 -43.24
N ASP A 249 20.37 69.78 -41.97
CA ASP A 249 21.15 70.95 -41.56
C ASP A 249 22.59 70.88 -42.11
N LEU A 250 23.22 69.70 -42.06
CA LEU A 250 24.56 69.47 -42.62
C LEU A 250 24.58 69.74 -44.13
N GLN A 251 23.62 69.17 -44.89
CA GLN A 251 23.50 69.43 -46.33
C GLN A 251 23.29 70.92 -46.65
N ASN A 252 22.54 71.65 -45.81
CA ASN A 252 22.36 73.09 -45.97
C ASN A 252 23.67 73.85 -45.71
N LEU A 253 24.44 73.45 -44.70
CA LEU A 253 25.78 73.98 -44.40
C LEU A 253 26.81 73.66 -45.49
N GLU A 254 26.78 72.46 -46.08
CA GLU A 254 27.63 72.07 -47.21
C GLU A 254 27.33 72.93 -48.45
N ASN A 255 26.04 73.16 -48.76
CA ASN A 255 25.64 74.05 -49.85
C ASN A 255 26.06 75.52 -49.59
N GLN A 256 25.92 76.02 -48.36
CA GLN A 256 26.38 77.37 -47.98
C GLN A 256 27.91 77.48 -48.05
N LEU A 257 28.65 76.46 -47.62
CA LEU A 257 30.10 76.42 -47.72
C LEU A 257 30.56 76.44 -49.17
N GLN A 258 29.92 75.66 -50.05
CA GLN A 258 30.22 75.68 -51.49
C GLN A 258 29.95 77.06 -52.11
N GLN A 259 28.81 77.70 -51.79
CA GLN A 259 28.52 79.07 -52.24
C GLN A 259 29.55 80.11 -51.76
N LEU A 260 30.03 79.99 -50.52
CA LEU A 260 31.10 80.83 -49.99
C LEU A 260 32.45 80.57 -50.68
N LEU A 261 32.74 79.30 -51.02
CA LEU A 261 33.97 78.89 -51.69
C LEU A 261 33.99 79.41 -53.15
N ASP A 262 32.87 79.31 -53.86
CA ASP A 262 32.69 79.86 -55.21
C ASP A 262 32.76 81.40 -55.21
N SER A 263 32.15 82.05 -54.21
CA SER A 263 32.25 83.50 -54.00
C SER A 263 33.70 83.94 -53.71
N ASN A 264 34.41 83.21 -52.85
CA ASN A 264 35.82 83.50 -52.54
C ASN A 264 36.72 83.30 -53.78
N ASN A 265 36.48 82.28 -54.59
CA ASN A 265 37.17 82.08 -55.87
C ASN A 265 36.91 83.23 -56.86
N ALA A 266 35.71 83.80 -56.87
CA ALA A 266 35.38 84.97 -57.68
C ALA A 266 36.07 86.25 -57.18
N VAL A 267 36.11 86.47 -55.86
CA VAL A 267 36.83 87.59 -55.23
C VAL A 267 38.34 87.46 -55.45
N GLN A 268 38.92 86.26 -55.36
CA GLN A 268 40.33 86.04 -55.66
C GLN A 268 40.67 86.43 -57.10
N LYS A 269 39.87 86.03 -58.10
CA LYS A 269 40.07 86.45 -59.49
C LYS A 269 39.94 87.96 -59.69
N GLN A 270 39.03 88.62 -58.96
CA GLN A 270 38.95 90.09 -58.98
C GLN A 270 40.21 90.75 -58.38
N LEU A 271 40.77 90.17 -57.33
CA LEU A 271 42.02 90.63 -56.71
C LEU A 271 43.24 90.41 -57.64
N GLU A 272 43.35 89.24 -58.28
CA GLU A 272 44.39 88.93 -59.27
C GLU A 272 44.37 89.91 -60.45
N ASN A 273 43.17 90.24 -60.96
CA ASN A 273 42.99 91.28 -61.98
C ASN A 273 43.42 92.66 -61.47
N LYS A 274 43.03 93.05 -60.25
CA LYS A 274 43.39 94.36 -59.65
C LYS A 274 44.88 94.49 -59.34
N ILE A 275 45.56 93.40 -58.98
CA ILE A 275 47.03 93.36 -58.86
C ILE A 275 47.68 93.58 -60.23
N SER A 276 47.14 92.98 -61.29
CA SER A 276 47.62 93.16 -62.67
C SER A 276 47.44 94.60 -63.17
N GLU A 277 46.29 95.23 -62.88
CA GLU A 277 46.06 96.67 -63.14
C GLU A 277 47.04 97.58 -62.39
N LEU A 278 47.34 97.25 -61.13
CA LEU A 278 48.33 97.98 -60.32
C LEU A 278 49.73 97.91 -60.92
N GLN A 279 50.19 96.73 -61.33
CA GLN A 279 51.51 96.55 -61.96
C GLN A 279 51.67 97.35 -63.27
N GLU A 280 50.62 97.45 -64.09
CA GLU A 280 50.65 98.28 -65.29
C GLU A 280 50.63 99.79 -64.97
N THR A 281 49.97 100.15 -63.87
CA THR A 281 49.99 101.52 -63.32
C THR A 281 51.39 101.89 -62.80
N GLU A 282 52.08 100.98 -62.11
CA GLU A 282 53.47 101.18 -61.63
C GLU A 282 54.46 101.37 -62.79
N LYS A 283 54.37 100.57 -63.87
CA LYS A 283 55.16 100.79 -65.10
C LYS A 283 54.90 102.18 -65.69
N THR A 284 53.64 102.60 -65.71
CA THR A 284 53.23 103.91 -66.22
C THR A 284 53.82 105.05 -65.38
N ILE A 285 53.79 104.92 -64.05
CA ILE A 285 54.44 105.87 -63.13
C ILE A 285 55.95 105.92 -63.37
N SER A 286 56.64 104.77 -63.45
CA SER A 286 58.09 104.72 -63.66
C SER A 286 58.53 105.37 -64.99
N ASN A 287 57.73 105.20 -66.06
CA ASN A 287 57.93 105.91 -67.33
C ASN A 287 57.73 107.43 -67.19
N LEU A 288 56.77 107.89 -66.40
CA LEU A 288 56.53 109.31 -66.14
C LEU A 288 57.63 109.94 -65.26
N GLU A 289 58.13 109.23 -64.25
CA GLU A 289 59.29 109.65 -63.45
C GLU A 289 60.56 109.76 -64.28
N SER A 290 60.76 108.85 -65.23
CA SER A 290 61.88 108.89 -66.17
C SER A 290 61.82 110.13 -67.07
N ARG A 291 60.64 110.43 -67.64
CA ARG A 291 60.41 111.67 -68.40
C ARG A 291 60.54 112.93 -67.54
N LYS A 292 60.16 112.88 -66.27
CA LYS A 292 60.35 113.99 -65.32
C LYS A 292 61.84 114.30 -65.13
N LYS A 293 62.68 113.29 -64.90
CA LYS A 293 64.15 113.47 -64.79
C LYS A 293 64.78 114.02 -66.07
N GLU A 294 64.28 113.58 -67.23
CA GLU A 294 64.74 114.10 -68.53
C GLU A 294 64.43 115.60 -68.68
N ILE A 295 63.21 116.03 -68.31
CA ILE A 295 62.81 117.45 -68.30
C ILE A 295 63.61 118.26 -67.27
N GLU A 296 63.84 117.72 -66.06
CA GLU A 296 64.69 118.37 -65.03
C GLU A 296 66.13 118.57 -65.53
N THR A 297 66.65 117.64 -66.33
CA THR A 297 67.95 117.75 -66.99
C THR A 297 67.96 118.82 -68.09
N GLN A 298 66.90 118.90 -68.90
CA GLN A 298 66.74 119.94 -69.93
C GLN A 298 66.67 121.35 -69.32
N ILE A 299 65.90 121.53 -68.23
CA ILE A 299 65.82 122.80 -67.48
C ILE A 299 67.21 123.20 -66.94
N SER A 300 67.93 122.25 -66.33
CA SER A 300 69.27 122.49 -65.78
C SER A 300 70.28 122.97 -66.85
N ASN A 301 70.16 122.48 -68.09
CA ASN A 301 70.99 122.92 -69.21
C ASN A 301 70.63 124.34 -69.67
N LEU A 302 69.34 124.66 -69.78
CA LEU A 302 68.86 126.00 -70.16
C LEU A 302 69.24 127.08 -69.14
N GLU A 303 69.22 126.77 -67.84
CA GLU A 303 69.69 127.71 -66.82
C GLU A 303 71.20 127.98 -66.89
N ARG A 304 71.99 126.98 -67.31
CA ARG A 304 73.43 127.11 -67.54
C ARG A 304 73.74 127.94 -68.78
N GLU A 305 72.98 127.75 -69.86
CA GLU A 305 73.07 128.54 -71.10
C GLU A 305 72.74 130.01 -70.84
N LYS A 306 71.65 130.27 -70.10
CA LYS A 306 71.28 131.61 -69.59
C LYS A 306 72.39 132.28 -68.78
N GLN A 307 73.13 131.54 -67.93
CA GLN A 307 74.26 132.11 -67.18
C GLN A 307 75.43 132.51 -68.08
N ILE A 308 75.70 131.75 -69.14
CA ILE A 308 76.77 132.04 -70.12
C ILE A 308 76.45 133.33 -70.88
N ASP A 309 75.22 133.49 -71.38
CA ASP A 309 74.81 134.73 -72.06
C ASP A 309 74.78 135.95 -71.14
N PHE A 310 74.37 135.78 -69.87
CA PHE A 310 74.40 136.88 -68.91
C PHE A 310 75.83 137.37 -68.62
N ALA A 311 76.80 136.46 -68.54
CA ALA A 311 78.21 136.80 -68.40
C ALA A 311 78.75 137.53 -69.66
N ARG A 312 78.34 137.10 -70.86
CA ARG A 312 78.70 137.73 -72.14
C ARG A 312 78.21 139.18 -72.23
N VAL A 313 76.92 139.42 -71.96
CA VAL A 313 76.34 140.79 -71.96
C VAL A 313 77.00 141.68 -70.90
N THR A 314 77.37 141.13 -69.74
CA THR A 314 78.11 141.87 -68.70
C THR A 314 79.49 142.32 -69.19
N SER A 315 80.17 141.49 -69.99
CA SER A 315 81.45 141.85 -70.63
C SER A 315 81.27 142.96 -71.68
N GLU A 316 80.25 142.86 -72.54
CA GLU A 316 79.96 143.84 -73.60
C GLU A 316 79.65 145.23 -73.01
N ILE A 317 78.95 145.30 -71.86
CA ILE A 317 78.69 146.56 -71.14
C ILE A 317 79.99 147.19 -70.60
N SER A 318 80.95 146.39 -70.13
CA SER A 318 82.21 146.90 -69.56
C SER A 318 83.09 147.61 -70.61
N ASP A 319 83.12 147.11 -71.84
CA ASP A 319 83.86 147.75 -72.94
C ASP A 319 83.23 149.10 -73.36
N ILE A 320 81.91 149.22 -73.28
CA ILE A 320 81.19 150.46 -73.62
C ILE A 320 81.49 151.57 -72.59
N ASP A 321 81.53 151.25 -71.29
CA ASP A 321 81.88 152.26 -70.26
C ASP A 321 83.33 152.76 -70.39
N GLN A 322 84.25 151.89 -70.87
CA GLN A 322 85.63 152.29 -71.16
C GLN A 322 85.72 153.25 -72.36
N GLN A 323 84.89 153.08 -73.39
CA GLN A 323 84.82 153.99 -74.54
C GLN A 323 84.25 155.37 -74.15
N LEU A 324 83.20 155.41 -73.30
CA LEU A 324 82.58 156.64 -72.81
C LEU A 324 83.58 157.57 -72.10
N ARG A 325 84.53 157.00 -71.33
CA ARG A 325 85.56 157.77 -70.62
C ARG A 325 86.54 158.47 -71.56
N GLN A 326 86.83 157.91 -72.74
CA GLN A 326 87.71 158.54 -73.72
C GLN A 326 87.03 159.69 -74.48
N ALA A 327 85.71 159.65 -74.66
CA ALA A 327 84.96 160.73 -75.30
C ALA A 327 84.95 162.01 -74.42
N ASN A 328 84.76 161.85 -73.11
CA ASN A 328 84.55 162.98 -72.19
C ASN A 328 85.78 163.90 -72.04
N ILE A 329 87.00 163.37 -72.23
CA ILE A 329 88.25 164.14 -72.17
C ILE A 329 88.32 165.20 -73.29
N LYS A 330 87.81 164.89 -74.48
CA LYS A 330 87.83 165.80 -75.65
C LYS A 330 86.81 166.95 -75.56
N LEU A 331 85.85 166.88 -74.63
CA LEU A 331 84.82 167.91 -74.48
C LEU A 331 85.36 169.16 -73.75
N ASN A 332 86.29 168.97 -72.82
CA ASN A 332 86.68 170.02 -71.87
C ASN A 332 87.62 171.07 -72.48
N GLU A 333 88.34 170.74 -73.55
CA GLU A 333 89.21 171.66 -74.30
C GLU A 333 88.41 172.79 -74.98
N SER A 334 87.11 172.57 -75.27
CA SER A 334 86.28 173.51 -76.04
C SER A 334 85.72 174.69 -75.23
N ASN A 335 85.64 174.59 -73.89
CA ASN A 335 85.04 175.65 -73.06
C ASN A 335 85.96 176.87 -72.86
N ILE A 336 87.25 176.76 -73.18
CA ILE A 336 88.24 177.83 -73.09
C ILE A 336 87.91 179.00 -74.05
N SER A 337 87.07 178.78 -75.06
CA SER A 337 86.63 179.83 -76.02
C SER A 337 85.53 180.77 -75.52
N ILE A 338 84.94 180.55 -74.33
CA ILE A 338 83.74 181.29 -73.87
C ILE A 338 84.08 182.61 -73.12
N ASP A 339 85.37 182.95 -72.97
CA ASP A 339 85.84 184.26 -72.46
C ASP A 339 85.54 185.46 -73.42
N GLY A 340 84.96 185.18 -74.59
CA GLY A 340 84.76 186.14 -75.67
C GLY A 340 83.71 187.25 -75.44
N LEU A 341 82.82 187.14 -74.45
CA LEU A 341 81.71 188.09 -74.21
C LEU A 341 81.97 189.14 -73.10
N ARG A 342 83.24 189.53 -72.97
CA ARG A 342 83.70 190.92 -73.09
C ARG A 342 82.70 192.08 -72.82
N LYS A 343 83.12 192.97 -71.91
CA LYS A 343 83.33 194.41 -72.19
C LYS A 343 82.13 195.29 -72.60
N VAL A 344 80.92 195.06 -72.09
CA VAL A 344 79.82 196.04 -72.24
C VAL A 344 79.72 197.02 -71.05
N ILE A 345 79.98 196.58 -69.82
CA ILE A 345 79.81 197.39 -68.59
C ILE A 345 81.15 197.64 -67.87
N GLU A 346 82.18 197.96 -68.65
CA GLU A 346 83.51 198.40 -68.22
C GLU A 346 83.52 199.94 -67.98
N LYS A 347 82.40 200.52 -67.49
CA LYS A 347 82.10 201.97 -67.70
C LYS A 347 81.37 202.75 -66.60
N ILE A 348 81.31 202.27 -65.35
CA ILE A 348 80.92 203.09 -64.19
C ILE A 348 81.93 202.89 -63.05
N GLU A 349 83.14 203.43 -63.25
CA GLU A 349 84.16 203.52 -62.20
C GLU A 349 84.00 204.79 -61.34
N LYS A 350 84.55 204.70 -60.10
CA LYS A 350 84.72 205.75 -59.06
C LYS A 350 83.50 205.96 -58.14
N ASN A 351 83.63 205.90 -56.81
CA ASN A 351 84.81 206.15 -55.96
C ASN A 351 84.93 205.25 -54.70
N LYS A 352 86.12 205.28 -54.09
CA LYS A 352 86.44 204.93 -52.69
C LYS A 352 85.52 205.65 -51.67
N THR A 353 85.29 205.21 -50.42
CA THR A 353 85.56 203.96 -49.64
C THR A 353 84.45 203.87 -48.53
N ASP A 354 84.47 203.24 -47.33
CA ASP A 354 85.52 202.71 -46.43
C ASP A 354 84.96 201.80 -45.30
N LYS A 355 85.88 201.20 -44.50
CA LYS A 355 85.71 200.50 -43.21
C LYS A 355 85.05 199.11 -43.13
N HIS A 356 85.30 198.49 -41.97
CA HIS A 356 85.47 197.05 -41.76
C HIS A 356 85.22 196.70 -40.27
N SER A 357 84.00 196.27 -39.91
CA SER A 357 83.72 195.70 -38.56
C SER A 357 82.41 194.89 -38.40
N GLU A 358 81.62 194.65 -39.46
CA GLU A 358 80.28 194.01 -39.35
C GLU A 358 80.18 192.67 -40.11
N ASN A 359 81.19 191.82 -39.91
CA ASN A 359 81.10 190.38 -40.18
C ASN A 359 80.62 189.70 -38.86
N GLN A 360 81.17 188.57 -38.43
CA GLN A 360 81.19 188.21 -37.01
C GLN A 360 80.00 187.34 -36.54
N GLN A 361 78.81 187.95 -36.46
CA GLN A 361 77.71 187.40 -35.67
C GLN A 361 76.69 186.58 -36.48
N LEU A 362 76.30 187.04 -37.67
CA LEU A 362 75.31 186.36 -38.52
C LEU A 362 75.86 185.04 -39.11
N ASP A 363 77.09 185.04 -39.63
CA ASP A 363 77.70 183.84 -40.25
C ASP A 363 77.91 182.68 -39.27
N ARG A 364 78.07 182.95 -37.95
CA ARG A 364 78.14 181.90 -36.93
C ARG A 364 76.80 181.18 -36.77
N GLN A 365 75.71 181.94 -36.58
CA GLN A 365 74.36 181.37 -36.44
C GLN A 365 73.93 180.59 -37.69
N LEU A 366 74.27 181.10 -38.88
CA LEU A 366 73.93 180.47 -40.16
C LEU A 366 74.70 179.16 -40.37
N LYS A 367 75.94 179.07 -39.87
CA LYS A 367 76.72 177.82 -39.89
C LYS A 367 76.24 176.80 -38.86
N GLU A 368 75.99 177.22 -37.62
CA GLU A 368 75.45 176.34 -36.57
C GLU A 368 74.12 175.70 -36.99
N LYS A 369 73.18 176.48 -37.54
CA LYS A 369 71.92 175.96 -38.05
C LYS A 369 72.08 175.04 -39.27
N LYS A 370 73.14 175.20 -40.07
CA LYS A 370 73.43 174.30 -41.21
C LYS A 370 73.99 172.95 -40.75
N ASP A 371 74.86 172.95 -39.75
CA ASP A 371 75.41 171.73 -39.16
C ASP A 371 74.34 170.97 -38.33
N GLU A 372 73.42 171.69 -37.68
CA GLU A 372 72.23 171.12 -37.03
C GLU A 372 71.25 170.51 -38.05
N LEU A 373 71.00 171.18 -39.18
CA LEU A 373 70.20 170.64 -40.27
C LEU A 373 70.78 169.33 -40.82
N GLY A 374 72.11 169.27 -41.04
CA GLY A 374 72.79 168.05 -41.49
C GLY A 374 72.69 166.88 -40.52
N ARG A 375 72.70 167.15 -39.20
CA ARG A 375 72.44 166.12 -38.17
C ARG A 375 71.00 165.62 -38.22
N LEU A 376 70.03 166.54 -38.32
CA LEU A 376 68.60 166.20 -38.42
C LEU A 376 68.27 165.44 -39.71
N GLU A 377 68.93 165.75 -40.83
CA GLU A 377 68.82 165.02 -42.09
C GLU A 377 69.33 163.57 -41.92
N THR A 378 70.50 163.40 -41.29
CA THR A 378 71.10 162.08 -40.99
C THR A 378 70.22 161.27 -40.03
N GLU A 379 69.68 161.90 -38.99
CA GLU A 379 68.80 161.27 -38.00
C GLU A 379 67.45 160.88 -38.63
N LYS A 380 66.88 161.74 -39.49
CA LYS A 380 65.72 161.44 -40.33
C LYS A 380 65.97 160.22 -41.23
N GLU A 381 67.13 160.10 -41.85
CA GLU A 381 67.45 158.95 -42.72
C GLU A 381 67.64 157.66 -41.90
N GLN A 382 68.24 157.73 -40.72
CA GLN A 382 68.26 156.61 -39.77
C GLN A 382 66.86 156.21 -39.29
N GLN A 383 65.97 157.17 -39.01
CA GLN A 383 64.57 156.92 -38.68
C GLN A 383 63.82 156.28 -39.85
N ILE A 384 64.03 156.76 -41.09
CA ILE A 384 63.41 156.19 -42.31
C ILE A 384 63.84 154.74 -42.51
N GLU A 385 65.13 154.42 -42.40
CA GLU A 385 65.60 153.04 -42.57
C GLU A 385 65.14 152.14 -41.41
N ARG A 386 65.05 152.66 -40.18
CA ARG A 386 64.46 151.95 -39.03
C ARG A 386 62.95 151.70 -39.21
N ILE A 387 62.20 152.66 -39.77
CA ILE A 387 60.80 152.49 -40.16
C ILE A 387 60.66 151.41 -41.25
N LYS A 388 61.57 151.39 -42.24
CA LYS A 388 61.66 150.33 -43.26
C LYS A 388 61.86 148.96 -42.64
N GLN A 389 62.84 148.81 -41.76
CA GLN A 389 63.13 147.56 -41.05
C GLN A 389 61.93 147.11 -40.20
N LEU A 390 61.30 148.01 -39.44
CA LEU A 390 60.09 147.73 -38.68
C LEU A 390 58.90 147.36 -39.58
N LYS A 391 58.78 147.95 -40.77
CA LYS A 391 57.74 147.60 -41.76
C LYS A 391 57.95 146.21 -42.36
N THR A 392 59.19 145.84 -42.69
CA THR A 392 59.56 144.49 -43.12
C THR A 392 59.34 143.45 -42.01
N GLN A 393 59.73 143.77 -40.77
CA GLN A 393 59.44 142.93 -39.60
C GLN A 393 57.93 142.77 -39.38
N LYS A 394 57.14 143.85 -39.52
CA LYS A 394 55.68 143.80 -39.44
C LYS A 394 55.10 142.82 -40.48
N THR A 395 55.44 142.95 -41.77
CA THR A 395 54.94 142.01 -42.79
C THR A 395 55.39 140.57 -42.54
N GLY A 396 56.61 140.36 -42.05
CA GLY A 396 57.10 139.01 -41.69
C GLY A 396 56.41 138.42 -40.45
N LEU A 397 55.91 139.25 -39.53
CA LEU A 397 55.08 138.83 -38.40
C LEU A 397 53.62 138.60 -38.82
N GLU A 398 53.07 139.41 -39.74
CA GLU A 398 51.73 139.20 -40.30
C GLU A 398 51.66 137.90 -41.12
N GLN A 399 52.67 137.60 -41.94
CA GLN A 399 52.79 136.32 -42.64
C GLN A 399 52.88 135.13 -41.67
N LYS A 400 53.71 135.23 -40.63
CA LYS A 400 53.79 134.18 -39.59
C LYS A 400 52.48 134.02 -38.81
N LEU A 401 51.74 135.10 -38.58
CA LEU A 401 50.44 135.04 -37.91
C LEU A 401 49.40 134.29 -38.76
N ASP A 402 49.38 134.51 -40.08
CA ASP A 402 48.47 133.79 -40.98
C ASP A 402 48.92 132.35 -41.25
N GLU A 403 50.23 132.03 -41.24
CA GLU A 403 50.70 130.64 -41.17
C GLU A 403 50.26 129.95 -39.87
N ILE A 404 50.40 130.62 -38.72
CA ILE A 404 49.97 130.09 -37.42
C ILE A 404 48.45 129.89 -37.38
N LYS A 405 47.64 130.80 -37.95
CA LYS A 405 46.19 130.60 -38.10
C LYS A 405 45.88 129.36 -38.92
N LYS A 406 46.45 129.22 -40.12
CA LYS A 406 46.22 128.05 -40.99
C LYS A 406 46.67 126.74 -40.33
N GLN A 407 47.78 126.75 -39.59
CA GLN A 407 48.21 125.61 -38.79
C GLN A 407 47.25 125.32 -37.62
N ASN A 408 46.63 126.33 -37.02
CA ASN A 408 45.65 126.16 -35.94
C ASN A 408 44.29 125.67 -36.47
N GLU A 409 43.83 126.18 -37.61
CA GLU A 409 42.64 125.71 -38.33
C GLU A 409 42.81 124.24 -38.74
N ALA A 410 43.96 123.88 -39.31
CA ALA A 410 44.29 122.50 -39.64
C ALA A 410 44.32 121.59 -38.39
N LYS A 411 44.92 122.05 -37.28
CA LYS A 411 44.93 121.32 -36.00
C LYS A 411 43.56 121.21 -35.34
N GLU A 412 42.70 122.22 -35.47
CA GLU A 412 41.32 122.13 -35.01
C GLU A 412 40.51 121.13 -35.83
N GLN A 413 40.73 121.06 -37.15
CA GLN A 413 40.07 120.05 -37.97
C GLN A 413 40.62 118.64 -37.68
N GLU A 414 41.94 118.47 -37.56
CA GLU A 414 42.57 117.22 -37.11
C GLU A 414 42.03 116.79 -35.73
N LEU A 415 41.88 117.72 -34.79
CA LEU A 415 41.30 117.44 -33.46
C LEU A 415 39.83 116.98 -33.55
N ARG A 416 39.01 117.62 -34.39
CA ARG A 416 37.60 117.22 -34.62
C ARG A 416 37.51 115.85 -35.29
N GLU A 417 38.38 115.56 -36.26
CA GLU A 417 38.49 114.26 -36.92
C GLU A 417 38.94 113.18 -35.92
N LYS A 418 39.93 113.47 -35.07
CA LYS A 418 40.38 112.58 -33.99
C LYS A 418 39.35 112.40 -32.88
N GLN A 419 38.51 113.39 -32.57
CA GLN A 419 37.38 113.22 -31.66
C GLN A 419 36.27 112.35 -32.29
N SER A 420 35.97 112.51 -33.57
CA SER A 420 35.05 111.63 -34.31
C SER A 420 35.56 110.19 -34.38
N GLU A 421 36.86 110.01 -34.59
CA GLU A 421 37.53 108.71 -34.58
C GLU A 421 37.55 108.10 -33.17
N TYR A 422 37.85 108.88 -32.13
CA TYR A 422 37.76 108.46 -30.73
C TYR A 422 36.33 108.08 -30.31
N GLU A 423 35.31 108.82 -30.74
CA GLU A 423 33.91 108.46 -30.47
C GLU A 423 33.53 107.13 -31.14
N LYS A 424 33.93 106.92 -32.40
CA LYS A 424 33.72 105.65 -33.10
C LYS A 424 34.44 104.50 -32.39
N LEU A 425 35.71 104.72 -32.01
CA LEU A 425 36.52 103.73 -31.31
C LEU A 425 35.99 103.45 -29.88
N SER A 426 35.42 104.45 -29.20
CA SER A 426 34.81 104.31 -27.88
C SER A 426 33.45 103.59 -27.94
N LYS A 427 32.63 103.88 -28.96
CA LYS A 427 31.39 103.13 -29.25
C LYS A 427 31.71 101.67 -29.61
N GLU A 428 32.73 101.44 -30.43
CA GLU A 428 33.18 100.08 -30.78
C GLU A 428 33.84 99.37 -29.59
N TYR A 429 34.63 100.05 -28.76
CA TYR A 429 35.15 99.50 -27.50
C TYR A 429 34.01 99.10 -26.55
N THR A 430 32.96 99.91 -26.46
CA THR A 430 31.76 99.59 -25.66
C THR A 430 31.03 98.37 -26.24
N ARG A 431 30.87 98.29 -27.57
CA ARG A 431 30.27 97.14 -28.27
C ARG A 431 31.09 95.86 -28.07
N LEU A 432 32.41 95.93 -28.22
CA LEU A 432 33.34 94.82 -28.02
C LEU A 432 33.46 94.42 -26.54
N SER A 433 33.31 95.37 -25.61
CA SER A 433 33.26 95.09 -24.16
C SER A 433 31.97 94.37 -23.78
N ALA A 434 30.82 94.82 -24.28
CA ALA A 434 29.54 94.13 -24.12
C ALA A 434 29.55 92.73 -24.77
N LEU A 435 30.12 92.61 -25.99
CA LEU A 435 30.31 91.33 -26.68
C LEU A 435 31.26 90.41 -25.90
N ARG A 436 32.34 90.94 -25.31
CA ARG A 436 33.26 90.20 -24.43
C ARG A 436 32.59 89.75 -23.13
N ILE A 437 31.65 90.52 -22.58
CA ILE A 437 30.84 90.09 -21.43
C ILE A 437 29.92 88.93 -21.85
N LEU A 438 29.20 89.07 -22.96
CA LEU A 438 28.35 88.01 -23.54
C LEU A 438 29.13 86.72 -23.83
N LEU A 439 30.27 86.83 -24.52
CA LEU A 439 31.18 85.71 -24.80
C LEU A 439 31.76 85.12 -23.52
N ASN A 440 32.02 85.91 -22.47
CA ASN A 440 32.46 85.37 -21.18
C ASN A 440 31.34 84.62 -20.43
N SER A 441 30.08 85.07 -20.51
CA SER A 441 28.95 84.27 -20.01
C SER A 441 28.75 83.00 -20.82
N GLU A 442 28.82 83.07 -22.15
CA GLU A 442 28.72 81.91 -23.04
C GLU A 442 29.88 80.91 -22.82
N ILE A 443 31.12 81.39 -22.65
CA ILE A 443 32.27 80.56 -22.25
C ILE A 443 32.06 79.96 -20.85
N SER A 444 31.43 80.67 -19.91
CA SER A 444 31.12 80.14 -18.58
C SER A 444 30.06 79.05 -18.64
N GLU A 445 28.98 79.27 -19.39
CA GLU A 445 27.91 78.29 -19.63
C GLU A 445 28.44 77.07 -20.38
N LEU A 446 29.19 77.25 -21.47
CA LEU A 446 29.87 76.16 -22.18
C LEU A 446 30.94 75.46 -21.33
N THR A 447 31.57 76.14 -20.37
CA THR A 447 32.50 75.50 -19.42
C THR A 447 31.75 74.65 -18.40
N ASN A 448 30.61 75.12 -17.89
CA ASN A 448 29.74 74.36 -17.00
C ASN A 448 29.07 73.18 -17.73
N GLU A 449 28.63 73.38 -18.97
CA GLU A 449 28.07 72.32 -19.82
C GLU A 449 29.15 71.30 -20.20
N LYS A 450 30.38 71.73 -20.50
CA LYS A 450 31.55 70.86 -20.69
C LYS A 450 31.91 70.11 -19.40
N ALA A 451 31.79 70.72 -18.22
CA ALA A 451 31.98 70.04 -16.95
C ALA A 451 30.91 68.97 -16.71
N ALA A 452 29.63 69.28 -16.94
CA ALA A 452 28.54 68.32 -16.88
C ALA A 452 28.70 67.18 -17.89
N LYS A 453 28.98 67.50 -19.16
CA LYS A 453 29.29 66.52 -20.23
C LYS A 453 30.52 65.68 -19.90
N ASN A 454 31.54 66.24 -19.23
CA ASN A 454 32.70 65.49 -18.75
C ASN A 454 32.37 64.54 -17.59
N ILE A 455 31.47 64.92 -16.66
CA ILE A 455 30.97 64.01 -15.61
C ILE A 455 30.18 62.87 -16.26
N ILE A 456 29.25 63.20 -17.18
CA ILE A 456 28.47 62.23 -17.96
C ILE A 456 29.40 61.29 -18.75
N LEU A 457 30.44 61.80 -19.42
CA LEU A 457 31.47 60.99 -20.09
C LEU A 457 32.26 60.11 -19.12
N ARG A 458 32.49 60.56 -17.88
CA ARG A 458 33.19 59.77 -16.85
C ARG A 458 32.35 58.57 -16.42
N ASP A 459 31.06 58.78 -16.18
CA ASP A 459 30.14 57.71 -15.80
C ASP A 459 29.73 56.83 -16.99
N PHE A 460 29.65 57.36 -18.21
CA PHE A 460 29.55 56.54 -19.42
C PHE A 460 30.79 55.67 -19.63
N ASN A 461 32.01 56.17 -19.42
CA ASN A 461 33.22 55.33 -19.45
C ASN A 461 33.22 54.29 -18.31
N ARG A 462 32.72 54.64 -17.12
CA ARG A 462 32.56 53.70 -15.99
C ARG A 462 31.54 52.60 -16.29
N SER A 463 30.48 52.95 -17.01
CA SER A 463 29.49 52.02 -17.56
C SER A 463 30.09 51.17 -18.68
N LEU A 464 30.87 51.76 -19.58
CA LEU A 464 31.55 51.08 -20.69
C LEU A 464 32.54 50.03 -20.18
N GLU A 465 33.36 50.33 -19.16
CA GLU A 465 34.26 49.34 -18.54
C GLU A 465 33.49 48.25 -17.79
N LYS A 466 32.39 48.58 -17.11
CA LYS A 466 31.46 47.56 -16.57
C LYS A 466 30.89 46.68 -17.69
N GLN A 467 30.51 47.25 -18.83
CA GLN A 467 29.98 46.49 -19.96
C GLN A 467 31.07 45.67 -20.68
N LYS A 468 32.33 46.13 -20.72
CA LYS A 468 33.47 45.33 -21.19
C LYS A 468 33.71 44.13 -20.28
N GLU A 469 33.74 44.29 -18.95
CA GLU A 469 33.89 43.16 -18.03
C GLU A 469 32.65 42.24 -18.02
N ASN A 470 31.43 42.78 -18.18
CA ASN A 470 30.24 41.97 -18.44
C ASN A 470 30.37 41.17 -19.74
N LEU A 471 30.82 41.77 -20.83
CA LEU A 471 31.03 41.11 -22.13
C LEU A 471 32.13 40.04 -22.05
N LYS A 472 33.19 40.29 -21.28
CA LYS A 472 34.28 39.35 -20.98
C LYS A 472 33.79 38.16 -20.15
N SER A 473 32.97 38.42 -19.13
CA SER A 473 32.27 37.42 -18.33
C SER A 473 31.29 36.59 -19.18
N LEU A 474 30.53 37.25 -20.07
CA LEU A 474 29.60 36.61 -20.99
C LEU A 474 30.33 35.78 -22.07
N THR A 475 31.49 36.25 -22.55
CA THR A 475 32.38 35.51 -23.46
C THR A 475 32.95 34.27 -22.79
N ASN A 476 33.37 34.38 -21.51
CA ASN A 476 33.83 33.23 -20.73
C ASN A 476 32.69 32.23 -20.47
N LYS A 477 31.47 32.70 -20.17
CA LYS A 477 30.27 31.85 -20.07
C LYS A 477 29.94 31.18 -21.40
N TYR A 478 29.98 31.90 -22.52
CA TYR A 478 29.77 31.36 -23.87
C TYR A 478 30.80 30.29 -24.21
N ASN A 479 32.09 30.53 -23.94
CA ASN A 479 33.16 29.56 -24.17
C ASN A 479 32.98 28.31 -23.27
N SER A 480 32.58 28.48 -22.01
CA SER A 480 32.27 27.37 -21.10
C SER A 480 31.04 26.56 -21.57
N ILE A 481 29.97 27.23 -22.01
CA ILE A 481 28.78 26.58 -22.59
C ILE A 481 29.14 25.84 -23.88
N LYS A 482 29.97 26.43 -24.75
CA LYS A 482 30.47 25.80 -25.98
C LYS A 482 31.34 24.58 -25.70
N GLN A 483 32.20 24.63 -24.67
CA GLN A 483 32.98 23.48 -24.22
C GLN A 483 32.07 22.38 -23.64
N ASN A 484 31.09 22.75 -22.82
CA ASN A 484 30.15 21.79 -22.23
C ASN A 484 29.22 21.16 -23.28
N PHE A 485 28.82 21.91 -24.31
CA PHE A 485 28.12 21.41 -25.49
C PHE A 485 28.98 20.42 -26.28
N ASN A 486 30.26 20.73 -26.54
CA ASN A 486 31.18 19.81 -27.20
C ASN A 486 31.38 18.52 -26.39
N ASN A 487 31.50 18.62 -25.06
CA ASN A 487 31.59 17.47 -24.16
C ASN A 487 30.30 16.62 -24.24
N LYS A 488 29.12 17.24 -24.17
CA LYS A 488 27.82 16.56 -24.35
C LYS A 488 27.68 15.91 -25.73
N GLN A 489 28.24 16.50 -26.78
CA GLN A 489 28.23 15.93 -28.13
C GLN A 489 29.21 14.74 -28.27
N GLN A 490 30.32 14.72 -27.53
CA GLN A 490 31.19 13.53 -27.42
C GLN A 490 30.53 12.42 -26.59
N GLU A 491 29.87 12.77 -25.49
CA GLU A 491 29.11 11.84 -24.64
C GLU A 491 27.95 11.20 -25.43
N LEU A 492 27.25 11.99 -26.27
CA LEU A 492 26.24 11.49 -27.21
C LEU A 492 26.85 10.49 -28.21
N LYS A 493 27.99 10.82 -28.85
CA LYS A 493 28.69 9.92 -29.78
C LYS A 493 29.16 8.62 -29.12
N GLN A 494 29.56 8.65 -27.85
CA GLN A 494 29.84 7.44 -27.08
C GLN A 494 28.57 6.60 -26.89
N LYS A 495 27.43 7.22 -26.53
CA LYS A 495 26.14 6.51 -26.40
C LYS A 495 25.57 6.00 -27.72
N GLU A 496 25.81 6.68 -28.84
CA GLU A 496 25.51 6.18 -30.18
C GLU A 496 26.37 4.96 -30.54
N SER A 497 27.64 4.94 -30.14
CA SER A 497 28.55 3.79 -30.30
C SER A 497 28.14 2.60 -29.44
N GLU A 498 27.81 2.82 -28.15
CA GLU A 498 27.23 1.80 -27.27
C GLU A 498 25.92 1.23 -27.83
N LEU A 499 25.02 2.08 -28.33
CA LEU A 499 23.76 1.67 -28.96
C LEU A 499 24.00 0.87 -30.25
N SER A 500 25.05 1.20 -31.01
CA SER A 500 25.47 0.44 -32.19
C SER A 500 26.00 -0.95 -31.82
N MET A 501 26.84 -1.06 -30.78
CA MET A 501 27.30 -2.36 -30.27
C MET A 501 26.16 -3.20 -29.69
N LEU A 502 25.23 -2.60 -28.95
CA LEU A 502 24.03 -3.29 -28.45
C LEU A 502 23.12 -3.77 -29.60
N LYS A 503 22.98 -2.98 -30.67
CA LYS A 503 22.28 -3.43 -31.90
C LYS A 503 23.02 -4.60 -32.57
N LYS A 504 24.35 -4.60 -32.60
CA LYS A 504 25.15 -5.68 -33.16
C LYS A 504 25.02 -6.97 -32.34
N GLN A 505 25.14 -6.87 -31.01
CA GLN A 505 24.91 -7.99 -30.09
C GLN A 505 23.48 -8.54 -30.19
N LYS A 506 22.47 -7.66 -30.34
CA LYS A 506 21.09 -8.09 -30.62
C LYS A 506 21.01 -8.88 -31.93
N GLY A 507 21.59 -8.38 -33.02
CA GLY A 507 21.60 -9.08 -34.31
C GLY A 507 22.36 -10.42 -34.27
N GLU A 508 23.46 -10.50 -33.52
CA GLU A 508 24.21 -11.74 -33.28
C GLU A 508 23.38 -12.75 -32.48
N LEU A 509 22.63 -12.31 -31.47
CA LEU A 509 21.69 -13.16 -30.72
C LEU A 509 20.48 -13.60 -31.57
N GLU A 510 19.90 -12.71 -32.38
CA GLU A 510 18.81 -13.04 -33.32
C GLU A 510 19.30 -14.04 -34.39
N THR A 511 20.56 -13.92 -34.83
CA THR A 511 21.19 -14.89 -35.74
C THR A 511 21.39 -16.24 -35.07
N ASN A 512 21.88 -16.28 -33.83
CA ASN A 512 22.06 -17.52 -33.07
C ASN A 512 20.72 -18.21 -32.74
N ILE A 513 19.67 -17.44 -32.43
CA ILE A 513 18.31 -18.00 -32.26
C ILE A 513 17.81 -18.58 -33.58
N THR A 514 18.07 -17.91 -34.71
CA THR A 514 17.69 -18.41 -36.04
C THR A 514 18.45 -19.70 -36.38
N SER A 515 19.75 -19.78 -36.12
CA SER A 515 20.54 -21.00 -36.38
C SER A 515 20.13 -22.16 -35.48
N LEU A 516 19.91 -21.92 -34.18
CA LEU A 516 19.40 -22.95 -33.25
C LEU A 516 18.00 -23.44 -33.64
N THR A 517 17.14 -22.54 -34.13
CA THR A 517 15.81 -22.93 -34.64
C THR A 517 15.94 -23.80 -35.89
N GLN A 518 16.80 -23.41 -36.85
CA GLN A 518 17.07 -24.20 -38.06
C GLN A 518 17.75 -25.55 -37.77
N GLU A 519 18.63 -25.61 -36.77
CA GLU A 519 19.30 -26.84 -36.31
C GLU A 519 18.32 -27.79 -35.60
N ASN A 520 17.39 -27.24 -34.82
CA ASN A 520 16.29 -28.01 -34.22
C ASN A 520 15.29 -28.51 -35.28
N GLU A 521 14.86 -27.67 -36.22
CA GLU A 521 14.02 -28.12 -37.34
C GLU A 521 14.74 -29.12 -38.26
N LYS A 522 16.07 -29.00 -38.42
CA LYS A 522 16.86 -29.98 -39.17
C LYS A 522 16.89 -31.31 -38.41
N SER A 523 17.13 -31.28 -37.10
CA SER A 523 17.12 -32.49 -36.26
C SER A 523 15.77 -33.20 -36.30
N LEU A 524 14.65 -32.45 -36.24
CA LEU A 524 13.30 -32.99 -36.42
C LEU A 524 13.07 -33.58 -37.82
N ARG A 525 13.59 -32.95 -38.89
CA ARG A 525 13.50 -33.50 -40.26
C ARG A 525 14.40 -34.72 -40.45
N ASP A 526 15.57 -34.77 -39.81
CA ASP A 526 16.46 -35.94 -39.82
C ASP A 526 15.85 -37.11 -39.01
N GLU A 527 15.15 -36.82 -37.90
CA GLU A 527 14.34 -37.79 -37.15
C GLU A 527 13.14 -38.30 -37.97
N GLU A 528 12.40 -37.42 -38.64
CA GLU A 528 11.27 -37.79 -39.52
C GLU A 528 11.74 -38.60 -40.74
N ASN A 529 12.92 -38.29 -41.30
CA ASN A 529 13.57 -39.12 -42.32
C ASN A 529 13.95 -40.50 -41.77
N LEU A 530 14.57 -40.59 -40.59
CA LEU A 530 14.92 -41.86 -39.95
C LEU A 530 13.69 -42.71 -39.62
N ILE A 531 12.58 -42.11 -39.19
CA ILE A 531 11.30 -42.80 -38.98
C ILE A 531 10.79 -43.39 -40.30
N ASN A 532 10.91 -42.66 -41.42
CA ASN A 532 10.53 -43.16 -42.74
C ASN A 532 11.49 -44.23 -43.29
N GLU A 533 12.80 -44.13 -43.05
CA GLU A 533 13.76 -45.21 -43.37
C GLU A 533 13.50 -46.46 -42.53
N ILE A 534 13.22 -46.32 -41.22
CA ILE A 534 12.81 -47.43 -40.34
C ILE A 534 11.50 -48.06 -40.83
N LYS A 535 10.59 -47.28 -41.41
CA LYS A 535 9.34 -47.78 -42.01
C LYS A 535 9.61 -48.56 -43.31
N GLU A 536 10.42 -48.02 -44.23
CA GLU A 536 10.88 -48.78 -45.41
C GLU A 536 11.64 -50.06 -45.02
N ILE A 537 12.48 -50.00 -43.98
CA ILE A 537 13.25 -51.15 -43.48
C ILE A 537 12.30 -52.17 -42.85
N ASN A 538 11.26 -51.78 -42.11
CA ASN A 538 10.23 -52.71 -41.62
C ASN A 538 9.41 -53.34 -42.76
N ASP A 539 9.09 -52.59 -43.82
CA ASP A 539 8.42 -53.12 -45.01
C ASP A 539 9.31 -54.09 -45.81
N LYS A 540 10.64 -53.87 -45.81
CA LYS A 540 11.64 -54.77 -46.39
C LYS A 540 11.89 -56.00 -45.50
N ILE A 541 11.92 -55.83 -44.17
CA ILE A 541 12.05 -56.90 -43.18
C ILE A 541 10.83 -57.83 -43.24
N SER A 542 9.62 -57.28 -43.33
CA SER A 542 8.40 -58.09 -43.44
C SER A 542 8.44 -58.99 -44.68
N ARG A 543 8.85 -58.46 -45.83
CA ARG A 543 9.01 -59.26 -47.07
C ARG A 543 10.14 -60.30 -47.00
N LYS A 544 11.18 -60.07 -46.18
CA LYS A 544 12.26 -61.05 -45.93
C LYS A 544 11.92 -62.08 -44.85
N LYS A 545 11.01 -61.75 -43.94
CA LYS A 545 10.54 -62.63 -42.86
C LYS A 545 9.82 -63.86 -43.42
N ASP A 546 9.12 -63.69 -44.55
CA ASP A 546 8.41 -64.77 -45.25
C ASP A 546 9.34 -65.73 -46.04
N GLU A 547 10.56 -65.30 -46.40
CA GLU A 547 11.58 -66.16 -47.01
C GLU A 547 12.41 -66.93 -45.95
N LEU A 548 12.72 -66.29 -44.82
CA LEU A 548 13.63 -66.82 -43.79
C LEU A 548 13.10 -68.06 -43.02
N VAL A 549 11.85 -68.47 -43.24
CA VAL A 549 11.24 -69.68 -42.64
C VAL A 549 11.83 -70.98 -43.23
N LYS A 550 12.67 -70.94 -44.27
CA LYS A 550 13.25 -72.14 -44.92
C LYS A 550 14.71 -72.47 -44.61
N ASP A 551 15.56 -71.51 -44.22
CA ASP A 551 17.02 -71.67 -44.28
C ASP A 551 17.71 -72.00 -42.93
N ASP A 552 16.96 -72.56 -41.99
CA ASP A 552 17.37 -73.03 -40.64
C ASP A 552 18.64 -73.91 -40.65
N ASN A 553 18.90 -74.64 -41.73
CA ASN A 553 20.00 -75.60 -41.84
C ASN A 553 21.40 -74.99 -42.08
N THR A 554 21.52 -73.68 -42.31
CA THR A 554 22.82 -73.06 -42.69
C THR A 554 23.65 -72.59 -41.49
N LEU A 555 23.12 -72.70 -40.26
CA LEU A 555 23.69 -72.08 -39.05
C LEU A 555 25.05 -72.66 -38.59
N GLN A 556 25.41 -73.89 -39.00
CA GLN A 556 26.61 -74.56 -38.47
C GLN A 556 27.95 -74.01 -38.98
N LYS A 557 27.98 -73.31 -40.14
CA LYS A 557 29.25 -73.03 -40.84
C LYS A 557 29.97 -71.75 -40.38
N LEU A 558 29.23 -70.78 -39.84
CA LEU A 558 29.77 -69.48 -39.35
C LEU A 558 30.44 -69.58 -37.96
N LYS A 559 30.53 -70.77 -37.37
CA LYS A 559 31.15 -70.99 -36.05
C LYS A 559 32.66 -70.70 -36.02
N LYS A 560 33.32 -70.54 -37.16
CA LYS A 560 34.77 -70.25 -37.24
C LYS A 560 35.15 -68.77 -37.16
N ASP A 561 34.25 -67.84 -37.52
CA ASP A 561 34.58 -66.41 -37.56
C ASP A 561 34.47 -65.75 -36.17
N ILE A 562 33.86 -66.45 -35.22
CA ILE A 562 33.62 -66.03 -33.84
C ILE A 562 34.93 -65.83 -33.04
N ASP A 563 35.97 -66.63 -33.31
CA ASP A 563 37.20 -66.59 -32.50
C ASP A 563 38.01 -65.30 -32.68
N SER A 564 37.84 -64.58 -33.79
CA SER A 564 38.45 -63.25 -33.98
C SER A 564 37.75 -62.16 -33.13
N LEU A 565 36.42 -62.26 -32.98
CA LEU A 565 35.62 -61.30 -32.20
C LEU A 565 35.86 -61.42 -30.68
N ASN A 566 36.21 -62.61 -30.20
CA ASN A 566 36.47 -62.90 -28.78
C ASN A 566 37.57 -62.01 -28.15
N THR A 567 38.52 -61.50 -28.94
CA THR A 567 39.55 -60.58 -28.43
C THR A 567 38.99 -59.20 -28.10
N ARG A 568 38.08 -58.67 -28.93
CA ARG A 568 37.48 -57.33 -28.76
C ARG A 568 36.38 -57.29 -27.68
N ILE A 569 35.74 -58.43 -27.44
CA ILE A 569 34.74 -58.61 -26.37
C ILE A 569 35.34 -58.41 -24.97
N LYS A 570 36.64 -58.66 -24.78
CA LYS A 570 37.29 -58.60 -23.46
C LYS A 570 37.35 -57.18 -22.88
N GLU A 571 37.46 -56.16 -23.71
CA GLU A 571 37.44 -54.74 -23.30
C GLU A 571 36.02 -54.26 -22.99
N LEU A 572 35.03 -54.70 -23.78
CA LEU A 572 33.62 -54.34 -23.59
C LEU A 572 32.99 -54.93 -22.33
N LYS A 573 33.50 -56.05 -21.79
CA LYS A 573 32.95 -56.67 -20.58
C LYS A 573 33.00 -55.77 -19.34
N GLN A 574 34.08 -55.03 -19.11
CA GLN A 574 34.17 -54.14 -17.94
C GLN A 574 33.17 -52.97 -18.00
N THR A 575 32.71 -52.59 -19.19
CA THR A 575 31.61 -51.62 -19.36
C THR A 575 30.25 -52.30 -19.21
N ASN A 576 30.11 -53.55 -19.69
CA ASN A 576 28.86 -54.30 -19.59
C ASN A 576 28.47 -54.65 -18.15
N ASP A 577 29.42 -55.08 -17.30
CA ASP A 577 29.14 -55.44 -15.89
C ASP A 577 28.51 -54.26 -15.10
N SER A 578 28.79 -53.01 -15.51
CA SER A 578 28.18 -51.80 -14.95
C SER A 578 26.80 -51.50 -15.52
N ILE A 579 26.53 -51.88 -16.77
CA ILE A 579 25.27 -51.61 -17.48
C ILE A 579 24.24 -52.71 -17.23
N GLU A 580 24.67 -53.96 -17.08
CA GLU A 580 23.82 -55.12 -16.78
C GLU A 580 23.15 -54.97 -15.41
N LYS A 581 23.90 -54.47 -14.41
CA LYS A 581 23.38 -54.14 -13.08
C LYS A 581 22.36 -52.99 -13.10
N ASP A 582 22.61 -51.99 -13.93
CA ASP A 582 21.72 -50.85 -14.16
C ASP A 582 20.45 -51.25 -14.94
N ASN A 583 20.58 -52.23 -15.85
CA ASN A 583 19.49 -52.71 -16.70
C ASN A 583 18.61 -53.75 -16.00
N GLU A 584 19.14 -54.57 -15.09
CA GLU A 584 18.33 -55.43 -14.23
C GLU A 584 17.47 -54.58 -13.29
N GLN A 585 18.03 -53.49 -12.74
CA GLN A 585 17.25 -52.50 -12.00
C GLN A 585 16.22 -51.79 -12.88
N LYS A 586 16.55 -51.42 -14.13
CA LYS A 586 15.58 -50.83 -15.06
C LYS A 586 14.52 -51.81 -15.53
N ARG A 587 14.80 -53.13 -15.60
CA ARG A 587 13.79 -54.16 -15.84
C ARG A 587 12.89 -54.35 -14.64
N GLU A 588 13.42 -54.48 -13.42
CA GLU A 588 12.59 -54.44 -12.21
C GLU A 588 11.72 -53.18 -12.17
N ILE A 589 12.24 -52.01 -12.54
CA ILE A 589 11.47 -50.77 -12.57
C ILE A 589 10.45 -50.77 -13.71
N ILE A 590 10.77 -51.28 -14.91
CA ILE A 590 9.83 -51.35 -16.04
C ILE A 590 8.73 -52.37 -15.78
N ASP A 591 9.04 -53.53 -15.23
CA ASP A 591 8.05 -54.55 -14.87
C ASP A 591 7.19 -54.06 -13.69
N LYS A 592 7.78 -53.46 -12.64
CA LYS A 592 7.02 -52.79 -11.57
C LYS A 592 6.20 -51.59 -12.08
N LYS A 593 6.64 -50.89 -13.13
CA LYS A 593 5.86 -49.81 -13.76
C LYS A 593 4.79 -50.33 -14.72
N ALA A 594 4.98 -51.49 -15.35
CA ALA A 594 3.97 -52.17 -16.13
C ALA A 594 2.89 -52.75 -15.22
N ASP A 595 3.28 -53.36 -14.10
CA ASP A 595 2.38 -53.81 -13.04
C ASP A 595 1.66 -52.60 -12.38
N GLU A 596 2.36 -51.52 -12.01
CA GLU A 596 1.71 -50.28 -11.54
C GLU A 596 0.73 -49.71 -12.59
N ILE A 597 1.07 -49.72 -13.89
CA ILE A 597 0.16 -49.25 -14.95
C ILE A 597 -1.04 -50.20 -15.11
N PHE A 598 -0.85 -51.52 -14.98
CA PHE A 598 -1.92 -52.50 -15.09
C PHE A 598 -2.84 -52.48 -13.86
N ASP A 599 -2.28 -52.29 -12.67
CA ASP A 599 -3.03 -52.08 -11.43
C ASP A 599 -3.69 -50.70 -11.41
N LEU A 600 -3.09 -49.64 -11.97
CA LEU A 600 -3.75 -48.33 -12.16
C LEU A 600 -4.87 -48.40 -13.20
N ILE A 601 -4.74 -49.19 -14.27
CA ILE A 601 -5.84 -49.45 -15.22
C ILE A 601 -6.98 -50.20 -14.52
N LYS A 602 -6.67 -51.23 -13.71
CA LYS A 602 -7.65 -51.88 -12.82
C LYS A 602 -8.26 -50.93 -11.79
N GLU A 603 -7.48 -49.98 -11.26
CA GLU A 603 -7.97 -48.99 -10.31
C GLU A 603 -8.91 -48.02 -11.03
N ILE A 604 -8.61 -47.64 -12.28
CA ILE A 604 -9.48 -46.83 -13.15
C ILE A 604 -10.77 -47.58 -13.51
N GLU A 605 -10.71 -48.82 -14.00
CA GLU A 605 -11.89 -49.67 -14.25
C GLU A 605 -12.70 -49.89 -12.96
N GLY A 606 -12.01 -50.06 -11.83
CA GLY A 606 -12.58 -50.12 -10.50
C GLY A 606 -13.26 -48.82 -10.08
N TYR A 607 -12.66 -47.66 -10.37
CA TYR A 607 -13.23 -46.34 -10.12
C TYR A 607 -14.39 -46.04 -11.05
N GLU A 608 -14.37 -46.44 -12.33
CA GLU A 608 -15.51 -46.33 -13.25
C GLU A 608 -16.69 -47.18 -12.76
N THR A 609 -16.45 -48.44 -12.39
CA THR A 609 -17.47 -49.32 -11.77
C THR A 609 -18.03 -48.69 -10.49
N LYS A 610 -17.16 -48.06 -9.68
CA LYS A 610 -17.52 -47.40 -8.42
C LYS A 610 -18.22 -46.05 -8.63
N ILE A 611 -17.96 -45.35 -9.73
CA ILE A 611 -18.68 -44.15 -10.17
C ILE A 611 -20.07 -44.52 -10.69
N GLU A 612 -20.19 -45.61 -11.46
CA GLU A 612 -21.50 -46.11 -11.90
C GLU A 612 -22.35 -46.59 -10.71
N GLN A 613 -21.71 -47.21 -9.71
CA GLN A 613 -22.37 -47.56 -8.46
C GLN A 613 -22.70 -46.33 -7.60
N LEU A 614 -21.80 -45.36 -7.46
CA LEU A 614 -22.06 -44.09 -6.76
C LEU A 614 -23.17 -43.27 -7.44
N ASN A 615 -23.33 -43.32 -8.76
CA ASN A 615 -24.47 -42.70 -9.45
C ASN A 615 -25.81 -43.40 -9.12
N LYS A 616 -25.82 -44.73 -9.01
CA LYS A 616 -27.01 -45.49 -8.58
C LYS A 616 -27.34 -45.24 -7.10
N GLU A 617 -26.32 -45.09 -6.26
CA GLU A 617 -26.46 -44.66 -4.86
C GLU A 617 -26.92 -43.19 -4.78
N PHE A 618 -26.46 -42.31 -5.68
CA PHE A 618 -26.89 -40.90 -5.76
C PHE A 618 -28.37 -40.78 -6.17
N GLU A 619 -28.81 -41.48 -7.22
CA GLU A 619 -30.25 -41.52 -7.58
C GLU A 619 -31.14 -42.04 -6.44
N ALA A 620 -30.64 -43.01 -5.66
CA ALA A 620 -31.36 -43.53 -4.50
C ALA A 620 -31.42 -42.51 -3.35
N VAL A 621 -30.32 -41.81 -3.09
CA VAL A 621 -30.23 -40.73 -2.10
C VAL A 621 -31.08 -39.52 -2.51
N GLU A 622 -31.16 -39.19 -3.80
CA GLU A 622 -31.99 -38.10 -4.32
C GLU A 622 -33.49 -38.40 -4.14
N LYS A 623 -33.95 -39.60 -4.50
CA LYS A 623 -35.33 -40.05 -4.28
C LYS A 623 -35.70 -40.13 -2.80
N GLU A 624 -34.79 -40.59 -1.93
CA GLU A 624 -35.03 -40.56 -0.49
C GLU A 624 -34.94 -39.13 0.08
N HIS A 625 -34.17 -38.22 -0.52
CA HIS A 625 -34.15 -36.80 -0.14
C HIS A 625 -35.48 -36.10 -0.46
N GLU A 626 -36.07 -36.32 -1.64
CA GLU A 626 -37.40 -35.82 -1.98
C GLU A 626 -38.45 -36.31 -0.97
N ARG A 627 -38.44 -37.62 -0.68
CA ARG A 627 -39.32 -38.26 0.30
C ARG A 627 -39.14 -37.67 1.71
N LEU A 628 -37.90 -37.51 2.18
CA LEU A 628 -37.60 -36.92 3.49
C LEU A 628 -37.95 -35.42 3.54
N SER A 629 -37.88 -34.70 2.42
CA SER A 629 -38.30 -33.30 2.31
C SER A 629 -39.82 -33.15 2.44
N LEU A 630 -40.60 -34.04 1.80
CA LEU A 630 -42.06 -34.12 1.97
C LEU A 630 -42.43 -34.45 3.43
N ILE A 631 -41.80 -35.47 4.00
CA ILE A 631 -42.00 -35.87 5.41
C ILE A 631 -41.65 -34.71 6.36
N ARG A 632 -40.54 -33.99 6.13
CA ARG A 632 -40.15 -32.82 6.93
C ARG A 632 -41.18 -31.69 6.86
N THR A 633 -41.77 -31.47 5.68
CA THR A 633 -42.79 -30.43 5.47
C THR A 633 -44.08 -30.76 6.21
N ASN A 634 -44.58 -31.99 6.08
CA ASN A 634 -45.75 -32.47 6.80
C ASN A 634 -45.52 -32.50 8.33
N LEU A 635 -44.34 -32.91 8.80
CA LEU A 635 -43.98 -32.82 10.23
C LEU A 635 -43.95 -31.38 10.77
N GLY A 636 -43.56 -30.40 9.94
CA GLY A 636 -43.65 -28.98 10.29
C GLY A 636 -45.09 -28.54 10.55
N LEU A 637 -45.97 -28.76 9.57
CA LEU A 637 -47.40 -28.42 9.67
C LEU A 637 -48.08 -29.07 10.89
N VAL A 638 -47.73 -30.33 11.21
CA VAL A 638 -48.29 -31.01 12.38
C VAL A 638 -47.66 -30.54 13.70
N SER A 639 -46.38 -30.16 13.71
CA SER A 639 -45.74 -29.50 14.86
C SER A 639 -46.46 -28.19 15.21
N ASP A 640 -46.82 -27.39 14.21
CA ASP A 640 -47.54 -26.12 14.41
C ASP A 640 -48.97 -26.36 14.95
N LYS A 641 -49.72 -27.31 14.37
CA LYS A 641 -51.06 -27.73 14.89
C LYS A 641 -50.96 -28.28 16.34
N ILE A 642 -49.88 -28.99 16.70
CA ILE A 642 -49.60 -29.44 18.09
C ILE A 642 -49.34 -28.26 19.03
N ILE A 643 -48.52 -27.29 18.60
CA ILE A 643 -48.20 -26.08 19.37
C ILE A 643 -49.46 -25.25 19.62
N GLU A 644 -50.33 -25.10 18.62
CA GLU A 644 -51.63 -24.41 18.71
C GLU A 644 -52.54 -25.04 19.79
N HIS A 645 -52.77 -26.36 19.74
CA HIS A 645 -53.56 -27.05 20.76
C HIS A 645 -52.97 -26.90 22.17
N ILE A 646 -51.64 -26.98 22.32
CA ILE A 646 -50.96 -26.77 23.62
C ILE A 646 -51.16 -25.33 24.13
N GLN A 647 -51.17 -24.33 23.24
CA GLN A 647 -51.47 -22.94 23.60
C GLN A 647 -52.93 -22.77 24.07
N HIS A 648 -53.91 -23.37 23.37
CA HIS A 648 -55.31 -23.34 23.80
C HIS A 648 -55.53 -24.02 25.15
N ILE A 649 -54.93 -25.19 25.38
CA ILE A 649 -54.97 -25.88 26.68
C ILE A 649 -54.39 -24.99 27.78
N LYS A 650 -53.23 -24.37 27.54
CA LYS A 650 -52.56 -23.46 28.49
C LYS A 650 -53.40 -22.21 28.80
N LEU A 651 -54.09 -21.66 27.81
CA LEU A 651 -55.00 -20.52 27.98
C LEU A 651 -56.24 -20.91 28.82
N ALA A 652 -56.87 -22.05 28.51
CA ALA A 652 -58.03 -22.52 29.26
C ALA A 652 -57.68 -22.90 30.72
N PHE A 653 -56.50 -23.48 30.98
CA PHE A 653 -55.99 -23.67 32.34
C PHE A 653 -55.73 -22.35 33.08
N LYS A 654 -55.23 -21.31 32.40
CA LYS A 654 -55.09 -19.97 32.99
C LYS A 654 -56.46 -19.41 33.36
N ASN A 655 -57.41 -19.41 32.44
CA ASN A 655 -58.78 -18.93 32.67
C ASN A 655 -59.47 -19.68 33.82
N THR A 656 -59.24 -20.99 33.91
CA THR A 656 -59.70 -21.85 35.03
C THR A 656 -59.11 -21.39 36.36
N LYS A 657 -57.79 -21.17 36.43
CA LYS A 657 -57.12 -20.68 37.64
C LYS A 657 -57.63 -19.30 38.07
N ASP A 658 -57.68 -18.35 37.13
CA ASP A 658 -58.07 -16.97 37.42
C ASP A 658 -59.55 -16.90 37.87
N THR A 659 -60.42 -17.72 37.27
CA THR A 659 -61.84 -17.86 37.67
C THR A 659 -61.99 -18.52 39.04
N LEU A 660 -61.16 -19.53 39.35
CA LEU A 660 -61.18 -20.18 40.68
C LEU A 660 -60.71 -19.21 41.78
N SER A 661 -59.71 -18.37 41.51
CA SER A 661 -59.29 -17.30 42.43
C SER A 661 -60.41 -16.28 42.67
N GLU A 662 -61.17 -15.92 41.65
CA GLU A 662 -62.32 -15.02 41.79
C GLU A 662 -63.50 -15.68 42.54
N ILE A 663 -63.73 -16.99 42.38
CA ILE A 663 -64.70 -17.75 43.18
C ILE A 663 -64.32 -17.73 44.66
N ILE A 664 -63.05 -18.00 44.99
CA ILE A 664 -62.55 -17.93 46.38
C ILE A 664 -62.77 -16.52 46.94
N ARG A 665 -62.46 -15.47 46.17
CA ARG A 665 -62.69 -14.07 46.56
C ARG A 665 -64.17 -13.76 46.79
N GLN A 666 -65.08 -14.30 45.97
CA GLN A 666 -66.52 -14.14 46.16
C GLN A 666 -67.07 -14.96 47.33
N ASP A 667 -66.49 -16.12 47.65
CA ASP A 667 -66.90 -16.92 48.81
C ASP A 667 -66.44 -16.27 50.13
N GLU A 668 -65.22 -15.71 50.17
CA GLU A 668 -64.78 -14.81 51.26
C GLU A 668 -65.65 -13.55 51.39
N GLU A 669 -66.24 -13.05 50.30
CA GLU A 669 -67.17 -11.91 50.31
C GLU A 669 -68.56 -12.35 50.80
N LEU A 670 -68.99 -13.57 50.46
CA LEU A 670 -70.23 -14.18 50.93
C LEU A 670 -70.21 -14.44 52.44
N ILE A 671 -69.14 -15.04 52.96
CA ILE A 671 -68.96 -15.31 54.41
C ILE A 671 -69.12 -14.04 55.24
N LYS A 672 -68.55 -12.91 54.78
CA LYS A 672 -68.65 -11.58 55.45
C LYS A 672 -70.08 -11.04 55.54
N PHE A 673 -71.04 -11.54 54.75
CA PHE A 673 -72.46 -11.22 54.89
C PHE A 673 -73.24 -12.32 55.62
N VAL A 674 -72.90 -13.60 55.37
CA VAL A 674 -73.57 -14.76 55.99
C VAL A 674 -73.31 -14.84 57.50
N GLU A 675 -72.09 -14.57 57.99
CA GLU A 675 -71.80 -14.62 59.43
C GLU A 675 -72.59 -13.57 60.25
N PRO A 676 -72.62 -12.27 59.87
CA PRO A 676 -73.51 -11.30 60.50
C PRO A 676 -75.00 -11.67 60.38
N PHE A 677 -75.45 -12.16 59.23
CA PHE A 677 -76.84 -12.56 59.02
C PHE A 677 -77.24 -13.73 59.94
N ILE A 678 -76.39 -14.74 60.09
CA ILE A 678 -76.60 -15.87 61.03
C ILE A 678 -76.59 -15.36 62.48
N LYS A 679 -75.69 -14.45 62.84
CA LYS A 679 -75.66 -13.84 64.18
C LYS A 679 -76.95 -13.10 64.48
N GLU A 680 -77.42 -12.27 63.55
CA GLU A 680 -78.62 -11.46 63.75
C GLU A 680 -79.90 -12.32 63.73
N THR A 681 -79.95 -13.36 62.89
CA THR A 681 -81.01 -14.38 62.93
C THR A 681 -81.05 -15.08 64.30
N LYS A 682 -79.88 -15.43 64.88
CA LYS A 682 -79.81 -16.04 66.22
C LYS A 682 -80.28 -15.09 67.32
N ASN A 683 -79.98 -13.79 67.22
CA ASN A 683 -80.47 -12.78 68.15
C ASN A 683 -82.01 -12.66 68.06
N TRP A 684 -82.56 -12.57 66.85
CA TRP A 684 -84.01 -12.48 66.61
C TRP A 684 -84.81 -13.70 67.12
N VAL A 685 -84.20 -14.89 67.11
CA VAL A 685 -84.82 -16.14 67.61
C VAL A 685 -84.82 -16.23 69.15
N VAL A 686 -84.20 -15.29 69.88
CA VAL A 686 -84.31 -15.20 71.35
C VAL A 686 -85.74 -14.78 71.73
N PRO A 687 -86.46 -15.54 72.58
CA PRO A 687 -87.87 -15.28 72.88
C PRO A 687 -88.16 -13.86 73.37
N GLU A 688 -87.32 -13.31 74.24
CA GLU A 688 -87.49 -11.99 74.85
C GLU A 688 -87.39 -10.82 73.85
N GLU A 689 -86.66 -10.96 72.75
CA GLU A 689 -86.48 -9.88 71.75
C GLU A 689 -87.43 -10.00 70.54
N SER A 690 -87.93 -11.23 70.29
CA SER A 690 -88.62 -11.64 69.06
C SER A 690 -89.84 -10.79 68.66
N SER A 691 -90.60 -10.28 69.63
CA SER A 691 -91.88 -9.56 69.42
C SER A 691 -91.77 -8.03 69.46
N LEU A 692 -90.72 -7.48 70.08
CA LEU A 692 -90.55 -6.04 70.30
C LEU A 692 -89.64 -5.35 69.27
N LYS A 693 -88.72 -6.09 68.63
CA LYS A 693 -87.70 -5.53 67.71
C LYS A 693 -87.76 -6.03 66.27
N TYR A 694 -88.85 -6.73 65.89
CA TYR A 694 -88.97 -7.38 64.57
C TYR A 694 -88.61 -6.47 63.39
N HIS A 695 -89.08 -5.21 63.38
CA HIS A 695 -88.80 -4.28 62.29
C HIS A 695 -87.31 -3.92 62.19
N GLU A 696 -86.64 -3.61 63.31
CA GLU A 696 -85.21 -3.29 63.33
C GLU A 696 -84.33 -4.46 62.85
N TYR A 697 -84.76 -5.70 63.14
CA TYR A 697 -84.07 -6.89 62.65
C TYR A 697 -84.30 -7.10 61.15
N MET A 698 -85.52 -6.89 60.65
CA MET A 698 -85.81 -6.98 59.22
C MET A 698 -85.06 -5.91 58.40
N GLU A 699 -84.99 -4.66 58.87
CA GLU A 699 -84.19 -3.59 58.22
C GLU A 699 -82.70 -3.94 58.14
N ARG A 700 -82.16 -4.65 59.14
CA ARG A 700 -80.76 -5.12 59.14
C ARG A 700 -80.55 -6.35 58.27
N MET A 701 -81.50 -7.30 58.27
CA MET A 701 -81.37 -8.58 57.58
C MET A 701 -81.67 -8.50 56.07
N LEU A 702 -82.63 -7.69 55.62
CA LEU A 702 -82.99 -7.57 54.20
C LEU A 702 -81.80 -7.14 53.30
N PRO A 703 -81.07 -6.05 53.59
CA PRO A 703 -79.92 -5.64 52.78
C PRO A 703 -78.72 -6.60 52.85
N MET A 704 -78.67 -7.47 53.88
CA MET A 704 -77.69 -8.57 53.93
C MET A 704 -78.15 -9.74 53.05
N GLN A 705 -79.43 -10.11 53.10
CA GLN A 705 -80.02 -11.18 52.28
C GLN A 705 -79.90 -10.88 50.78
N GLU A 706 -80.14 -9.63 50.36
CA GLU A 706 -79.95 -9.20 48.97
C GLU A 706 -78.49 -9.37 48.50
N LYS A 707 -77.52 -9.01 49.35
CA LYS A 707 -76.07 -9.17 49.05
C LYS A 707 -75.66 -10.64 49.02
N ILE A 708 -76.17 -11.45 49.96
CA ILE A 708 -75.97 -12.91 49.99
C ILE A 708 -76.48 -13.53 48.69
N ASN A 709 -77.70 -13.20 48.27
CA ASN A 709 -78.29 -13.69 47.03
C ASN A 709 -77.48 -13.24 45.79
N ALA A 710 -77.11 -11.96 45.71
CA ALA A 710 -76.34 -11.43 44.59
C ALA A 710 -74.95 -12.06 44.46
N THR A 711 -74.22 -12.23 45.57
CA THR A 711 -72.90 -12.87 45.57
C THR A 711 -73.00 -14.38 45.29
N HIS A 712 -74.02 -15.07 45.81
CA HIS A 712 -74.29 -16.45 45.45
C HIS A 712 -74.59 -16.64 43.95
N THR A 713 -75.34 -15.72 43.32
CA THR A 713 -75.57 -15.73 41.87
C THR A 713 -74.27 -15.57 41.09
N LYS A 714 -73.38 -14.63 41.47
CA LYS A 714 -72.06 -14.48 40.83
C LYS A 714 -71.22 -15.75 40.94
N ILE A 715 -71.20 -16.40 42.11
CA ILE A 715 -70.49 -17.68 42.32
C ILE A 715 -71.05 -18.77 41.41
N LYS A 716 -72.37 -18.83 41.21
CA LYS A 716 -73.02 -19.78 40.29
C LYS A 716 -72.64 -19.54 38.83
N ASP A 717 -72.56 -18.28 38.39
CA ASP A 717 -72.14 -17.92 37.03
C ASP A 717 -70.65 -18.21 36.79
N LEU A 718 -69.79 -17.97 37.78
CA LEU A 718 -68.37 -18.31 37.72
C LEU A 718 -68.14 -19.82 37.67
N ASN A 719 -68.87 -20.62 38.46
CA ASN A 719 -68.84 -22.07 38.37
C ASN A 719 -69.30 -22.58 36.99
N SER A 720 -70.32 -21.95 36.40
CA SER A 720 -70.78 -22.27 35.04
C SER A 720 -69.68 -22.04 33.97
N LYS A 721 -68.82 -21.02 34.18
CA LYS A 721 -67.63 -20.79 33.34
C LYS A 721 -66.53 -21.84 33.57
N LEU A 722 -66.34 -22.33 34.80
CA LEU A 722 -65.41 -23.43 35.06
C LEU A 722 -65.80 -24.72 34.31
N ASP A 723 -67.08 -25.07 34.26
CA ASP A 723 -67.54 -26.22 33.47
C ASP A 723 -67.36 -26.01 31.95
N GLN A 724 -67.47 -24.76 31.45
CA GLN A 724 -67.10 -24.44 30.07
C GLN A 724 -65.59 -24.65 29.82
N TYR A 725 -64.70 -24.06 30.62
CA TYR A 725 -63.25 -24.21 30.43
C TYR A 725 -62.80 -25.68 30.58
N LYS A 726 -63.42 -26.44 31.48
CA LYS A 726 -63.24 -27.89 31.64
C LYS A 726 -63.62 -28.67 30.37
N LYS A 727 -64.66 -28.25 29.65
CA LYS A 727 -65.00 -28.80 28.33
C LYS A 727 -63.94 -28.40 27.28
N GLU A 728 -63.57 -27.12 27.22
CA GLU A 728 -62.57 -26.62 26.27
C GLU A 728 -61.19 -27.30 26.44
N ILE A 729 -60.75 -27.54 27.69
CA ILE A 729 -59.54 -28.32 27.99
C ILE A 729 -59.68 -29.75 27.46
N LYS A 730 -60.81 -30.42 27.72
CA LYS A 730 -61.04 -31.81 27.29
C LYS A 730 -61.06 -31.94 25.76
N ASP A 731 -61.75 -31.04 25.07
CA ASP A 731 -61.89 -31.07 23.62
C ASP A 731 -60.54 -30.75 22.93
N ASN A 732 -59.75 -29.81 23.46
CA ASN A 732 -58.39 -29.56 22.95
C ASN A 732 -57.39 -30.68 23.26
N ILE A 733 -57.46 -31.34 24.43
CA ILE A 733 -56.63 -32.51 24.73
C ILE A 733 -56.95 -33.64 23.75
N LYS A 734 -58.23 -33.91 23.48
CA LYS A 734 -58.65 -34.92 22.50
C LYS A 734 -58.12 -34.61 21.10
N ASN A 735 -58.19 -33.35 20.67
CA ASN A 735 -57.68 -32.93 19.35
C ASN A 735 -56.15 -33.03 19.28
N LEU A 736 -55.43 -32.70 20.36
CA LEU A 736 -53.99 -32.91 20.49
C LEU A 736 -53.62 -34.39 20.40
N GLU A 737 -54.35 -35.27 21.11
CA GLU A 737 -54.18 -36.72 21.04
C GLU A 737 -54.40 -37.23 19.61
N GLN A 738 -55.50 -36.85 18.93
CA GLN A 738 -55.79 -37.26 17.56
C GLN A 738 -54.70 -36.79 16.57
N THR A 739 -54.22 -35.55 16.72
CA THR A 739 -53.13 -35.00 15.91
C THR A 739 -51.82 -35.78 16.14
N ILE A 740 -51.47 -36.11 17.38
CA ILE A 740 -50.28 -36.94 17.70
C ILE A 740 -50.43 -38.37 17.14
N TYR A 741 -51.61 -39.00 17.25
CA TYR A 741 -51.85 -40.34 16.70
C TYR A 741 -51.71 -40.38 15.18
N SER A 742 -52.13 -39.34 14.44
CA SER A 742 -51.95 -39.30 12.97
C SER A 742 -50.49 -39.28 12.52
N VAL A 743 -49.58 -38.72 13.32
CA VAL A 743 -48.12 -38.79 13.08
C VAL A 743 -47.62 -40.22 13.32
N ILE A 744 -48.04 -40.84 14.43
CA ILE A 744 -47.57 -42.18 14.83
C ILE A 744 -48.08 -43.27 13.86
N GLU A 745 -49.27 -43.12 13.27
CA GLU A 745 -49.79 -44.02 12.23
C GLU A 745 -49.16 -43.84 10.84
N ASN A 746 -48.12 -43.02 10.69
CA ASN A 746 -47.31 -42.89 9.46
C ASN A 746 -48.07 -42.36 8.22
N LYS A 747 -49.20 -41.67 8.41
CA LYS A 747 -49.98 -41.01 7.32
C LYS A 747 -49.33 -39.70 6.81
N ILE A 748 -47.99 -39.67 6.76
CA ILE A 748 -47.18 -38.48 6.46
C ILE A 748 -46.79 -38.44 4.97
N LEU A 749 -47.26 -39.39 4.16
CA LEU A 749 -46.92 -39.53 2.72
C LEU A 749 -47.92 -38.87 1.76
N GLU A 750 -49.06 -38.37 2.24
CA GLU A 750 -50.03 -37.61 1.46
C GLU A 750 -50.04 -36.13 1.92
N PRO A 751 -50.47 -35.17 1.09
CA PRO A 751 -50.61 -33.77 1.51
C PRO A 751 -51.67 -33.62 2.61
N ILE A 752 -51.33 -32.91 3.69
CA ILE A 752 -52.27 -32.59 4.78
C ILE A 752 -52.80 -31.17 4.58
N GLU A 753 -54.11 -31.04 4.33
CA GLU A 753 -54.84 -29.75 4.35
C GLU A 753 -55.04 -29.23 5.80
#